data_AF-A0A6A5HJP9-F1
#
_entry.id   AF-A0A6A5HJP9-F1
#
_cell.length_a   1.000
_cell.length_b   1.000
_cell.length_c   1.000
_cell.angle_alpha   90.00
_cell.angle_beta   90.00
_cell.angle_gamma   90.00
#
_symmetry.space_group_name_H-M   'P 1'
#
loop_
_entity.id
_entity.type
_entity.pdbx_description
1 polymer ?
#
loop_
_entity_poly.entity_id
_entity_poly.type
_entity_poly.pdbx_seq_one_letter_code
_entity_poly.pdbx_strand_id
1 'polypeptide(L)'
;MLIFFFLISFSLLFSLTHQNVPPPKQTDLQLVTEDFLTLARITNAIFLQASLIRKNLDVRETITELLKLDSTHFSGIVDVDAQLAISRIENLRKDYPSMWKRRLTPEPPFVEISRDLKSLKKIQEVPLDSNISADDVNNGVVGAAGNLSELETKCQESTLDELTEIIETYTYQERNIKESEAPKEFDFVEGKLEYFIECMEYHHNYSAILDNPTFWNDYSKYESTYDAVSNVLKYVNVMIKHTSTLKVELEISKSLRNNWDKTGTTGAQIQQVFDNHIRQMQRFEPKPPVLTVAFGEPKEILRIDDDLKSPWFQKHFVRGSQAVKSLSKSLEPLGSIYEPIQKLDDAYQQFRTFGRNRSNEETIKKTAFALTTLEKLAAEKRKPPTHDDIVDNSNRILTECLSTNQPDADFDSTFKEFETQEKDLITVLKNIVKVREDIERHEKTESLRKRYMDANKNCLMTLKKTMNSLKKREPDLVEAMHVSIERFRECTGESLELYDLFDMYLDSVKLLKKLRESVEAFQEEVKRRAGNELVKFNEVLKKSKVNEMVNCLKINGINEGTSNSVRVRRVSRSETKKGSLRVGQRTKGFHAENLNDGLIVAKTFGSFLNVDLEYTSRYLNVVINIQTALKTVEDSFHVAENRTKRAAVSGVASNPVLSLNNSKLHSENLGICTVALLNMVEVQSKREDLKKIEKFDTEIRDEMKYAGALLRNFRDPEDSIKEILKKTDQVNKLAKQWKDEDPSKMAEIFYHVAGIDGIIGNREGLAKLLYEHRRDPVFKDAAPKLNTLIWLNLDFQTYKSRLLDGRFTVITLKKYFDEIFGHSFMDKVNGENALLGSIHEINKTNMLIALKRGVYINAYNKFGNTALHSATKAGHPELVDALIRHGTDRTLLNVENRTPEQMIPFKFQILFPERAERYEQIQNIYKKYQKKKYKIRVPEVFPLTSYRIWIEDRTDDKLTNQFMDVFQSITSIEASALTTHCVMKTDENGVLVTDNTNLLFWIFNGSIIVKEQWMIDCIQDQKLIQQDFKYLIEKVQFKGVLYDTVLQWSEAMAKGDVPYLYGVQVAIAMKACSNIVTLSALITNHGGILLDQFPDKSNYNSGSHPYMHSHLGPLFVLHDGETDLSKFKNDKMFTLFTEGEFIAFMLRRDIKKDSSENPICVLREQE
;
A
#
# COMPACT_ATOMS: atom_id res chain seq x y z
N MET A 1 -46.43 12.79 -32.43
CA MET A 1 -45.10 13.45 -32.35
C MET A 1 -45.12 14.82 -31.68
N LEU A 2 -46.03 15.76 -32.00
CA LEU A 2 -46.00 17.11 -31.42
C LEU A 2 -46.22 17.20 -29.89
N ILE A 3 -47.04 16.31 -29.29
CA ILE A 3 -47.23 16.27 -27.82
C ILE A 3 -46.01 15.68 -27.09
N PHE A 4 -45.26 14.79 -27.74
CA PHE A 4 -44.05 14.19 -27.15
C PHE A 4 -42.88 15.18 -27.07
N PHE A 5 -42.77 16.10 -28.04
CA PHE A 5 -41.83 17.21 -27.98
C PHE A 5 -42.18 18.24 -26.89
N PHE A 6 -43.46 18.45 -26.59
CA PHE A 6 -43.88 19.37 -25.54
C PHE A 6 -43.56 18.87 -24.12
N LEU A 7 -43.60 17.56 -23.88
CA LEU A 7 -43.23 16.98 -22.58
C LEU A 7 -41.71 16.94 -22.37
N ILE A 8 -40.92 16.75 -23.43
CA ILE A 8 -39.45 16.80 -23.36
C ILE A 8 -38.95 18.26 -23.21
N SER A 9 -39.61 19.24 -23.84
CA SER A 9 -39.26 20.65 -23.62
C SER A 9 -39.68 21.15 -22.23
N PHE A 10 -40.78 20.66 -21.65
CA PHE A 10 -41.17 21.03 -20.28
C PHE A 10 -40.24 20.44 -19.21
N SER A 11 -39.72 19.22 -19.40
CA SER A 11 -38.72 18.64 -18.49
C SER A 11 -37.34 19.30 -18.65
N LEU A 12 -36.93 19.71 -19.86
CA LEU A 12 -35.75 20.55 -20.05
C LEU A 12 -35.91 21.96 -19.46
N LEU A 13 -37.12 22.55 -19.52
CA LEU A 13 -37.40 23.84 -18.89
C LEU A 13 -37.45 23.77 -17.36
N PHE A 14 -37.99 22.70 -16.76
CA PHE A 14 -37.90 22.48 -15.31
C PHE A 14 -36.45 22.19 -14.85
N SER A 15 -35.62 21.61 -15.72
CA SER A 15 -34.17 21.46 -15.47
C SER A 15 -33.42 22.81 -15.49
N LEU A 16 -33.93 23.80 -16.22
CA LEU A 16 -33.30 25.11 -16.43
C LEU A 16 -33.84 26.22 -15.51
N THR A 17 -34.89 25.97 -14.72
CA THR A 17 -35.46 26.96 -13.78
C THR A 17 -35.00 26.79 -12.32
N HIS A 18 -34.27 25.72 -11.99
CA HIS A 18 -33.53 25.62 -10.72
C HIS A 18 -32.02 25.95 -10.83
N GLN A 19 -31.53 26.32 -12.01
CA GLN A 19 -30.20 26.91 -12.18
C GLN A 19 -30.21 28.44 -11.95
N ASN A 20 -30.52 28.84 -10.72
CA ASN A 20 -30.13 30.15 -10.16
C ASN A 20 -30.03 30.13 -8.62
N VAL A 21 -29.88 28.95 -8.02
CA VAL A 21 -29.18 28.86 -6.73
C VAL A 21 -27.69 28.91 -7.09
N PRO A 22 -26.94 29.97 -6.73
CA PRO A 22 -25.49 29.95 -6.90
C PRO A 22 -24.93 28.73 -6.15
N PRO A 23 -23.89 28.04 -6.68
CA PRO A 23 -23.30 26.90 -6.00
C PRO A 23 -22.97 27.31 -4.55
N PRO A 24 -23.25 26.45 -3.56
CA PRO A 24 -23.08 26.81 -2.15
C PRO A 24 -21.66 27.32 -1.96
N LYS A 25 -21.54 28.54 -1.39
CA LYS A 25 -20.27 29.24 -1.26
C LYS A 25 -19.27 28.30 -0.56
N GLN A 26 -18.19 27.95 -1.26
CA GLN A 26 -17.19 27.01 -0.76
C GLN A 26 -16.73 27.42 0.64
N THR A 27 -16.60 26.44 1.51
CA THR A 27 -16.14 26.68 2.88
C THR A 27 -14.66 27.04 2.87
N ASP A 28 -14.19 27.75 3.90
CA ASP A 28 -12.78 28.10 3.99
C ASP A 28 -11.89 26.84 4.06
N LEU A 29 -12.40 25.73 4.63
CA LEU A 29 -11.76 24.40 4.56
C LEU A 29 -11.68 23.87 3.12
N GLN A 30 -12.76 23.93 2.33
CA GLN A 30 -12.77 23.50 0.93
C GLN A 30 -11.73 24.26 0.08
N LEU A 31 -11.57 25.56 0.31
CA LEU A 31 -10.57 26.38 -0.40
C LEU A 31 -9.16 25.91 -0.08
N VAL A 32 -8.81 25.76 1.21
CA VAL A 32 -7.51 25.25 1.65
C VAL A 32 -7.24 23.81 1.14
N THR A 33 -8.29 22.99 1.02
CA THR A 33 -8.19 21.64 0.44
C THR A 33 -7.86 21.68 -1.05
N GLU A 34 -8.51 22.54 -1.86
CA GLU A 34 -8.18 22.69 -3.30
C GLU A 34 -6.77 23.26 -3.52
N ASP A 35 -6.33 24.19 -2.67
CA ASP A 35 -4.96 24.74 -2.70
C ASP A 35 -3.92 23.63 -2.46
N PHE A 36 -4.10 22.79 -1.43
CA PHE A 36 -3.20 21.66 -1.21
C PHE A 36 -3.33 20.55 -2.27
N LEU A 37 -4.52 20.31 -2.82
CA LEU A 37 -4.71 19.37 -3.96
C LEU A 37 -3.97 19.83 -5.21
N THR A 38 -3.95 21.13 -5.49
CA THR A 38 -3.15 21.74 -6.56
C THR A 38 -1.66 21.41 -6.38
N LEU A 39 -1.12 21.60 -5.16
CA LEU A 39 0.26 21.24 -4.85
C LEU A 39 0.50 19.72 -4.92
N ALA A 40 -0.46 18.91 -4.49
CA ALA A 40 -0.39 17.45 -4.51
C ALA A 40 -0.34 16.89 -5.93
N ARG A 41 -1.24 17.32 -6.83
CA ARG A 41 -1.27 16.89 -8.24
C ARG A 41 0.01 17.27 -8.98
N ILE A 42 0.54 18.48 -8.77
CA ILE A 42 1.84 18.90 -9.33
C ILE A 42 2.98 18.01 -8.80
N THR A 43 3.01 17.75 -7.49
CA THR A 43 4.05 16.91 -6.85
C THR A 43 3.99 15.45 -7.34
N ASN A 44 2.79 14.91 -7.50
CA ASN A 44 2.57 13.55 -7.99
C ASN A 44 2.90 13.42 -9.48
N ALA A 45 2.59 14.44 -10.30
CA ALA A 45 3.06 14.54 -11.68
C ALA A 45 4.60 14.57 -11.78
N ILE A 46 5.27 15.35 -10.93
CA ILE A 46 6.74 15.38 -10.84
C ILE A 46 7.30 13.99 -10.49
N PHE A 47 6.70 13.29 -9.52
CA PHE A 47 7.08 11.93 -9.16
C PHE A 47 6.93 10.95 -10.36
N LEU A 48 5.73 10.86 -10.96
CA LEU A 48 5.48 9.95 -12.07
C LEU A 48 6.44 10.20 -13.24
N GLN A 49 6.66 11.46 -13.59
CA GLN A 49 7.55 11.83 -14.68
C GLN A 49 9.03 11.56 -14.36
N ALA A 50 9.47 11.78 -13.12
CA ALA A 50 10.80 11.39 -12.67
C ALA A 50 11.01 9.86 -12.72
N SER A 51 9.99 9.08 -12.35
CA SER A 51 10.04 7.61 -12.38
C SER A 51 9.98 7.04 -13.80
N LEU A 52 9.26 7.68 -14.73
CA LEU A 52 9.32 7.37 -16.16
C LEU A 52 10.73 7.59 -16.73
N ILE A 53 11.39 8.71 -16.38
CA ILE A 53 12.78 8.97 -16.82
C ILE A 53 13.75 7.94 -16.24
N ARG A 54 13.58 7.59 -14.96
CA ARG A 54 14.42 6.62 -14.24
C ARG A 54 14.11 5.16 -14.58
N LYS A 55 13.05 4.88 -15.36
CA LYS A 55 12.54 3.53 -15.70
C LYS A 55 12.25 2.65 -14.48
N ASN A 56 11.73 3.24 -13.41
CA ASN A 56 11.40 2.51 -12.18
C ASN A 56 9.92 2.65 -11.77
N LEU A 57 9.06 2.99 -12.73
CA LEU A 57 7.60 3.01 -12.54
C LEU A 57 7.01 1.64 -12.87
N ASP A 58 6.23 1.07 -11.95
CA ASP A 58 5.37 -0.08 -12.27
C ASP A 58 4.12 0.41 -13.00
N VAL A 59 4.05 0.15 -14.30
CA VAL A 59 2.94 0.60 -15.16
C VAL A 59 1.63 -0.10 -14.79
N ARG A 60 1.65 -1.40 -14.45
CA ARG A 60 0.43 -2.15 -14.13
C ARG A 60 -0.16 -1.66 -12.81
N GLU A 61 0.67 -1.50 -11.77
CA GLU A 61 0.22 -0.99 -10.47
C GLU A 61 -0.27 0.47 -10.59
N THR A 62 0.43 1.33 -11.34
CA THR A 62 0.01 2.72 -11.61
C THR A 62 -1.36 2.79 -12.29
N ILE A 63 -1.62 1.93 -13.27
CA ILE A 63 -2.92 1.85 -13.95
C ILE A 63 -4.01 1.41 -12.97
N THR A 64 -3.74 0.41 -12.14
CA THR A 64 -4.76 -0.08 -11.18
C THR A 64 -5.02 0.89 -10.04
N GLU A 65 -4.02 1.65 -9.57
CA GLU A 65 -4.27 2.74 -8.60
C GLU A 65 -5.15 3.85 -9.19
N LEU A 66 -4.87 4.34 -10.41
CA LEU A 66 -5.69 5.38 -11.07
C LEU A 66 -7.15 4.97 -11.27
N LEU A 67 -7.39 3.68 -11.49
CA LEU A 67 -8.72 3.08 -11.66
C LEU A 67 -9.35 2.58 -10.35
N LYS A 68 -8.64 2.70 -9.22
CA LYS A 68 -9.06 2.20 -7.89
C LYS A 68 -9.35 0.68 -7.89
N LEU A 69 -8.52 -0.08 -8.58
CA LEU A 69 -8.61 -1.54 -8.73
C LEU A 69 -7.54 -2.27 -7.90
N ASP A 70 -7.81 -3.52 -7.50
CA ASP A 70 -6.75 -4.39 -6.97
C ASP A 70 -5.98 -5.03 -8.12
N SER A 71 -4.65 -4.89 -8.11
CA SER A 71 -3.79 -5.43 -9.17
C SER A 71 -3.86 -6.95 -9.32
N THR A 72 -4.04 -7.71 -8.24
CA THR A 72 -4.11 -9.18 -8.31
C THR A 72 -5.42 -9.66 -8.95
N HIS A 73 -6.55 -9.05 -8.58
CA HIS A 73 -7.85 -9.35 -9.20
C HIS A 73 -7.91 -8.85 -10.65
N PHE A 74 -7.37 -7.65 -10.93
CA PHE A 74 -7.36 -7.10 -12.27
C PHE A 74 -6.54 -7.96 -13.24
N SER A 75 -5.33 -8.38 -12.86
CA SER A 75 -4.56 -9.39 -13.61
C SER A 75 -5.33 -10.69 -13.79
N GLY A 76 -6.04 -11.16 -12.75
CA GLY A 76 -6.92 -12.32 -12.82
C GLY A 76 -8.11 -12.19 -13.80
N ILE A 77 -8.46 -10.98 -14.25
CA ILE A 77 -9.48 -10.69 -15.26
C ILE A 77 -8.86 -10.55 -16.66
N VAL A 78 -7.71 -9.89 -16.79
CA VAL A 78 -7.14 -9.49 -18.09
C VAL A 78 -6.06 -10.44 -18.63
N ASP A 79 -5.39 -11.24 -17.80
CA ASP A 79 -4.30 -12.12 -18.23
C ASP A 79 -4.83 -13.53 -18.65
N VAL A 80 -5.88 -13.57 -19.48
CA VAL A 80 -6.52 -14.80 -20.00
C VAL A 80 -6.75 -14.77 -21.52
N ASP A 81 -6.93 -15.94 -22.15
CA ASP A 81 -7.29 -16.04 -23.57
C ASP A 81 -8.82 -16.03 -23.79
N ALA A 82 -9.41 -14.84 -23.66
CA ALA A 82 -10.85 -14.63 -23.86
C ALA A 82 -11.28 -14.89 -25.32
N GLN A 83 -10.40 -14.71 -26.31
CA GLN A 83 -10.70 -14.93 -27.73
C GLN A 83 -10.84 -16.43 -28.05
N LEU A 84 -9.92 -17.27 -27.53
CA LEU A 84 -10.03 -18.73 -27.60
C LEU A 84 -11.29 -19.21 -26.86
N ALA A 85 -11.63 -18.57 -25.73
CA ALA A 85 -12.81 -18.92 -24.96
C ALA A 85 -14.12 -18.71 -25.73
N ILE A 86 -14.29 -17.54 -26.37
CA ILE A 86 -15.42 -17.27 -27.26
C ILE A 86 -15.46 -18.29 -28.41
N SER A 87 -14.34 -18.52 -29.08
CA SER A 87 -14.28 -19.48 -30.20
C SER A 87 -14.73 -20.89 -29.78
N ARG A 88 -14.36 -21.35 -28.58
CA ARG A 88 -14.79 -22.66 -28.05
C ARG A 88 -16.30 -22.69 -27.76
N ILE A 89 -16.86 -21.63 -27.17
CA ILE A 89 -18.30 -21.49 -26.90
C ILE A 89 -19.11 -21.47 -28.21
N GLU A 90 -18.67 -20.70 -29.21
CA GLU A 90 -19.36 -20.56 -30.50
C GLU A 90 -19.37 -21.87 -31.30
N ASN A 91 -18.24 -22.59 -31.33
CA ASN A 91 -18.17 -23.93 -31.92
C ASN A 91 -19.14 -24.89 -31.20
N LEU A 92 -19.14 -24.90 -29.86
CA LEU A 92 -20.06 -25.74 -29.06
C LEU A 92 -21.55 -25.46 -29.36
N ARG A 93 -21.91 -24.21 -29.68
CA ARG A 93 -23.27 -23.87 -30.15
C ARG A 93 -23.53 -24.34 -31.58
N LYS A 94 -22.57 -24.13 -32.48
CA LYS A 94 -22.68 -24.39 -33.92
C LYS A 94 -22.71 -25.89 -34.26
N ASP A 95 -21.89 -26.68 -33.58
CA ASP A 95 -21.64 -28.08 -33.92
C ASP A 95 -22.76 -29.01 -33.40
N TYR A 96 -23.62 -28.54 -32.48
CA TYR A 96 -24.66 -29.35 -31.82
C TYR A 96 -26.04 -28.64 -31.69
N PRO A 97 -26.64 -28.08 -32.76
CA PRO A 97 -27.82 -27.20 -32.69
C PRO A 97 -29.12 -27.92 -32.30
N SER A 98 -29.16 -29.25 -32.33
CA SER A 98 -30.35 -30.06 -32.01
C SER A 98 -30.54 -30.29 -30.51
N MET A 99 -29.48 -30.24 -29.71
CA MET A 99 -29.56 -30.51 -28.27
C MET A 99 -30.28 -29.38 -27.53
N TRP A 100 -29.95 -28.14 -27.87
CA TRP A 100 -30.54 -26.89 -27.34
C TRP A 100 -32.05 -26.75 -27.55
N LYS A 101 -32.68 -27.64 -28.32
CA LYS A 101 -34.13 -27.65 -28.59
C LYS A 101 -34.91 -28.64 -27.72
N ARG A 102 -34.23 -29.53 -26.97
CA ARG A 102 -34.90 -30.49 -26.07
C ARG A 102 -35.06 -29.89 -24.68
N ARG A 103 -36.26 -29.36 -24.39
CA ARG A 103 -36.71 -29.16 -23.01
C ARG A 103 -36.82 -30.53 -22.34
N LEU A 104 -35.91 -30.83 -21.42
CA LEU A 104 -35.99 -32.03 -20.60
C LEU A 104 -36.92 -31.79 -19.41
N THR A 105 -37.62 -32.85 -19.05
CA THR A 105 -38.61 -32.95 -17.96
C THR A 105 -37.94 -32.78 -16.57
N PRO A 106 -38.69 -32.62 -15.44
CA PRO A 106 -38.10 -32.11 -14.19
C PRO A 106 -36.87 -32.90 -13.72
N GLU A 107 -35.94 -32.18 -13.08
CA GLU A 107 -34.61 -32.69 -12.72
C GLU A 107 -34.70 -34.04 -12.00
N PRO A 108 -33.95 -35.07 -12.46
CA PRO A 108 -33.74 -36.28 -11.69
C PRO A 108 -33.16 -35.95 -10.31
N PRO A 109 -33.47 -36.73 -9.25
CA PRO A 109 -32.94 -36.50 -7.91
C PRO A 109 -31.48 -36.96 -7.81
N PHE A 110 -30.58 -36.35 -8.59
CA PHE A 110 -29.18 -36.73 -8.74
C PHE A 110 -28.42 -36.82 -7.41
N VAL A 111 -28.79 -35.99 -6.42
CA VAL A 111 -28.19 -36.01 -5.08
C VAL A 111 -28.61 -37.25 -4.28
N GLU A 112 -29.86 -37.69 -4.43
CA GLU A 112 -30.38 -38.89 -3.77
C GLU A 112 -29.81 -40.15 -4.43
N ILE A 113 -29.82 -40.20 -5.77
CA ILE A 113 -29.24 -41.31 -6.55
C ILE A 113 -27.74 -41.49 -6.24
N SER A 114 -26.96 -40.40 -6.13
CA SER A 114 -25.54 -40.47 -5.77
C SER A 114 -25.31 -40.92 -4.32
N ARG A 115 -26.24 -40.61 -3.40
CA ARG A 115 -26.21 -41.08 -2.02
C ARG A 115 -26.46 -42.59 -1.96
N ASP A 116 -27.55 -43.03 -2.58
CA ASP A 116 -28.01 -44.42 -2.55
C ASP A 116 -27.00 -45.37 -3.23
N LEU A 117 -26.32 -44.92 -4.30
CA LEU A 117 -25.22 -45.65 -4.94
C LEU A 117 -24.01 -45.85 -4.00
N LYS A 118 -23.69 -44.87 -3.14
CA LYS A 118 -22.61 -45.01 -2.15
C LYS A 118 -22.96 -46.01 -1.06
N SER A 119 -24.21 -45.99 -0.56
CA SER A 119 -24.71 -46.98 0.40
C SER A 119 -24.67 -48.40 -0.19
N LEU A 120 -25.21 -48.58 -1.41
CA LEU A 120 -25.13 -49.87 -2.12
C LEU A 120 -23.68 -50.36 -2.28
N LYS A 121 -22.74 -49.48 -2.63
CA LYS A 121 -21.32 -49.84 -2.73
C LYS A 121 -20.78 -50.37 -1.40
N LYS A 122 -21.00 -49.65 -0.28
CA LYS A 122 -20.53 -50.05 1.06
C LYS A 122 -21.03 -51.46 1.43
N ILE A 123 -22.30 -51.74 1.16
CA ILE A 123 -22.94 -53.05 1.39
C ILE A 123 -22.41 -54.15 0.46
N GLN A 124 -21.95 -53.80 -0.76
CA GLN A 124 -21.26 -54.75 -1.64
C GLN A 124 -19.82 -55.07 -1.18
N GLU A 125 -19.15 -54.16 -0.48
CA GLU A 125 -17.76 -54.35 -0.04
C GLU A 125 -17.63 -55.06 1.31
N VAL A 126 -18.54 -54.79 2.26
CA VAL A 126 -18.53 -55.41 3.60
C VAL A 126 -19.25 -56.78 3.59
N PRO A 127 -18.72 -57.82 4.25
CA PRO A 127 -19.45 -59.08 4.46
C PRO A 127 -20.66 -58.88 5.38
N LEU A 128 -21.82 -59.39 4.97
CA LEU A 128 -23.00 -59.49 5.85
C LEU A 128 -22.76 -60.60 6.87
N ASP A 129 -22.92 -60.32 8.16
CA ASP A 129 -22.73 -61.30 9.23
C ASP A 129 -24.09 -61.66 9.85
N SER A 130 -24.56 -62.89 9.59
CA SER A 130 -25.86 -63.36 10.11
C SER A 130 -25.84 -63.68 11.60
N ASN A 131 -24.66 -63.75 12.22
CA ASN A 131 -24.48 -64.23 13.57
C ASN A 131 -24.21 -63.09 14.57
N ILE A 132 -23.95 -61.88 14.08
CA ILE A 132 -23.75 -60.71 14.94
C ILE A 132 -25.06 -60.31 15.63
N SER A 133 -24.97 -60.06 16.93
CA SER A 133 -26.06 -59.69 17.81
C SER A 133 -25.73 -58.44 18.61
N ALA A 134 -26.71 -57.91 19.33
CA ALA A 134 -26.49 -56.84 20.29
C ALA A 134 -25.46 -57.21 21.38
N ASP A 135 -25.44 -58.48 21.80
CA ASP A 135 -24.55 -58.97 22.83
C ASP A 135 -23.08 -59.00 22.37
N ASP A 136 -22.83 -59.28 21.09
CA ASP A 136 -21.48 -59.25 20.51
C ASP A 136 -20.92 -57.82 20.48
N VAL A 137 -21.74 -56.84 20.11
CA VAL A 137 -21.37 -55.43 20.03
C VAL A 137 -21.32 -54.77 21.43
N ASN A 138 -22.06 -55.30 22.41
CA ASN A 138 -22.15 -54.77 23.78
C ASN A 138 -20.78 -54.62 24.45
N ASN A 139 -19.85 -55.57 24.28
CA ASN A 139 -18.50 -55.45 24.83
C ASN A 139 -17.75 -54.22 24.28
N GLY A 140 -17.96 -53.88 23.02
CA GLY A 140 -17.39 -52.69 22.40
C GLY A 140 -18.09 -51.40 22.82
N VAL A 141 -19.40 -51.43 23.06
CA VAL A 141 -20.15 -50.30 23.65
C VAL A 141 -19.72 -50.04 25.10
N VAL A 142 -19.53 -51.09 25.91
CA VAL A 142 -18.95 -50.98 27.27
C VAL A 142 -17.51 -50.46 27.21
N GLY A 143 -16.73 -50.89 26.22
CA GLY A 143 -15.39 -50.34 25.96
C GLY A 143 -15.43 -48.85 25.66
N ALA A 144 -16.29 -48.40 24.74
CA ALA A 144 -16.51 -46.99 24.44
C ALA A 144 -17.05 -46.20 25.63
N ALA A 145 -17.83 -46.82 26.53
CA ALA A 145 -18.28 -46.22 27.77
C ALA A 145 -17.18 -46.04 28.83
N GLY A 146 -15.97 -46.58 28.60
CA GLY A 146 -14.83 -46.46 29.49
C GLY A 146 -14.55 -45.00 29.87
N ASN A 147 -14.33 -44.77 31.17
CA ASN A 147 -14.04 -43.47 31.78
C ASN A 147 -15.14 -42.39 31.66
N LEU A 148 -16.29 -42.62 31.02
CA LEU A 148 -17.42 -41.65 30.98
C LEU A 148 -17.96 -41.28 32.37
N SER A 149 -17.73 -42.11 33.38
CA SER A 149 -18.03 -41.80 34.79
C SER A 149 -17.18 -40.67 35.37
N GLU A 150 -16.01 -40.37 34.79
CA GLU A 150 -15.15 -39.25 35.20
C GLU A 150 -15.53 -37.92 34.51
N LEU A 151 -16.48 -37.94 33.55
CA LEU A 151 -16.88 -36.76 32.78
C LEU A 151 -17.36 -35.61 33.70
N GLU A 152 -18.22 -35.90 34.68
CA GLU A 152 -18.75 -34.88 35.61
C GLU A 152 -17.67 -34.33 36.56
N THR A 153 -16.54 -35.03 36.77
CA THR A 153 -15.47 -34.59 37.67
C THR A 153 -14.34 -33.87 36.94
N LYS A 154 -14.18 -34.08 35.63
CA LYS A 154 -13.12 -33.48 34.79
C LYS A 154 -13.61 -32.48 33.73
N CYS A 155 -14.90 -32.56 33.36
CA CYS A 155 -15.55 -31.79 32.29
C CYS A 155 -17.05 -31.55 32.62
N GLN A 156 -17.34 -30.98 33.78
CA GLN A 156 -18.66 -30.50 34.16
C GLN A 156 -19.20 -29.47 33.15
N GLU A 157 -20.32 -29.82 32.50
CA GLU A 157 -21.01 -29.01 31.48
C GLU A 157 -21.27 -27.57 31.94
N SER A 158 -21.83 -27.38 33.15
CA SER A 158 -22.22 -26.05 33.64
C SER A 158 -21.03 -25.11 33.91
N THR A 159 -19.82 -25.64 34.17
CA THR A 159 -18.62 -24.79 34.31
C THR A 159 -18.08 -24.35 32.96
N LEU A 160 -18.26 -25.16 31.90
CA LEU A 160 -17.96 -24.74 30.53
C LEU A 160 -19.00 -23.74 30.02
N ASP A 161 -20.27 -23.96 30.31
CA ASP A 161 -21.39 -23.06 29.96
C ASP A 161 -21.16 -21.65 30.56
N GLU A 162 -20.85 -21.56 31.86
CA GLU A 162 -20.52 -20.31 32.57
C GLU A 162 -19.23 -19.65 32.04
N LEU A 163 -18.21 -20.43 31.66
CA LEU A 163 -17.00 -19.91 31.01
C LEU A 163 -17.30 -19.33 29.62
N THR A 164 -18.11 -20.02 28.81
CA THR A 164 -18.51 -19.59 27.47
C THR A 164 -19.36 -18.33 27.55
N GLU A 165 -20.35 -18.26 28.45
CA GLU A 165 -21.22 -17.08 28.65
C GLU A 165 -20.42 -15.84 29.07
N ILE A 166 -19.48 -15.98 30.01
CA ILE A 166 -18.60 -14.88 30.43
C ILE A 166 -17.70 -14.46 29.25
N ILE A 167 -17.01 -15.38 28.58
CA ILE A 167 -16.13 -15.00 27.46
C ILE A 167 -16.93 -14.44 26.28
N GLU A 168 -18.15 -14.91 26.00
CA GLU A 168 -19.04 -14.28 25.00
C GLU A 168 -19.34 -12.83 25.37
N THR A 169 -19.61 -12.59 26.66
CA THR A 169 -19.92 -11.26 27.20
C THR A 169 -18.77 -10.29 26.99
N TYR A 170 -17.53 -10.68 27.30
CA TYR A 170 -16.33 -9.86 27.08
C TYR A 170 -15.85 -9.82 25.62
N THR A 171 -16.14 -10.83 24.80
CA THR A 171 -15.73 -10.84 23.38
C THR A 171 -16.70 -10.05 22.50
N TYR A 172 -17.99 -10.00 22.86
CA TYR A 172 -19.02 -9.47 21.96
C TYR A 172 -20.05 -8.52 22.61
N GLN A 173 -20.20 -8.48 23.94
CA GLN A 173 -21.26 -7.72 24.66
C GLN A 173 -20.74 -6.54 25.54
N GLU A 174 -19.53 -6.07 25.27
CA GLU A 174 -18.71 -5.04 25.94
C GLU A 174 -19.42 -3.80 26.55
N ARG A 175 -20.63 -3.45 26.09
CA ARG A 175 -21.40 -2.27 26.55
C ARG A 175 -22.46 -2.57 27.60
N ASN A 176 -22.66 -3.85 27.95
CA ASN A 176 -23.60 -4.30 29.00
C ASN A 176 -22.87 -4.88 30.23
N ILE A 177 -21.53 -4.89 30.23
CA ILE A 177 -20.71 -5.45 31.31
C ILE A 177 -20.89 -4.58 32.57
N LYS A 178 -21.31 -5.20 33.67
CA LYS A 178 -21.40 -4.50 34.95
C LYS A 178 -20.01 -4.47 35.58
N GLU A 179 -19.38 -3.30 35.67
CA GLU A 179 -18.07 -3.11 36.32
C GLU A 179 -18.01 -3.69 37.76
N SER A 180 -19.16 -3.79 38.45
CA SER A 180 -19.28 -4.41 39.78
C SER A 180 -19.19 -5.94 39.81
N GLU A 181 -19.42 -6.60 38.67
CA GLU A 181 -19.35 -8.06 38.51
C GLU A 181 -18.01 -8.49 37.90
N ALA A 182 -17.39 -7.62 37.11
CA ALA A 182 -16.10 -7.86 36.45
C ALA A 182 -14.97 -8.43 37.32
N PRO A 183 -14.75 -8.02 38.60
CA PRO A 183 -13.74 -8.64 39.44
C PRO A 183 -14.00 -10.13 39.71
N LYS A 184 -15.28 -10.53 39.84
CA LYS A 184 -15.67 -11.93 40.08
C LYS A 184 -15.53 -12.76 38.81
N GLU A 185 -15.93 -12.21 37.67
CA GLU A 185 -15.83 -12.85 36.36
C GLU A 185 -14.36 -13.04 35.96
N PHE A 186 -13.52 -12.05 36.23
CA PHE A 186 -12.06 -12.13 36.04
C PHE A 186 -11.43 -13.22 36.92
N ASP A 187 -11.78 -13.25 38.21
CA ASP A 187 -11.32 -14.30 39.15
C ASP A 187 -11.82 -15.70 38.76
N PHE A 188 -13.05 -15.79 38.27
CA PHE A 188 -13.64 -17.05 37.81
C PHE A 188 -12.92 -17.59 36.57
N VAL A 189 -12.78 -16.78 35.51
CA VAL A 189 -12.07 -17.19 34.29
C VAL A 189 -10.64 -17.59 34.63
N GLU A 190 -9.88 -16.73 35.32
CA GLU A 190 -8.47 -16.97 35.67
C GLU A 190 -8.29 -18.25 36.51
N GLY A 191 -9.19 -18.49 37.46
CA GLY A 191 -9.20 -19.68 38.31
C GLY A 191 -9.63 -20.97 37.58
N LYS A 192 -10.37 -20.88 36.48
CA LYS A 192 -10.90 -22.03 35.73
C LYS A 192 -10.10 -22.40 34.48
N LEU A 193 -9.12 -21.61 34.05
CA LEU A 193 -8.27 -21.93 32.89
C LEU A 193 -7.49 -23.26 33.02
N GLU A 194 -7.01 -23.60 34.23
CA GLU A 194 -6.34 -24.89 34.45
C GLU A 194 -7.31 -26.07 34.39
N TYR A 195 -8.51 -25.91 34.95
CA TYR A 195 -9.59 -26.88 34.84
C TYR A 195 -10.04 -27.08 33.37
N PHE A 196 -10.10 -26.01 32.57
CA PHE A 196 -10.37 -26.15 31.13
C PHE A 196 -9.27 -26.95 30.40
N ILE A 197 -8.01 -26.74 30.76
CA ILE A 197 -6.88 -27.53 30.22
C ILE A 197 -7.01 -29.02 30.61
N GLU A 198 -7.36 -29.33 31.86
CA GLU A 198 -7.65 -30.72 32.29
C GLU A 198 -8.81 -31.33 31.51
N CYS A 199 -9.86 -30.55 31.20
CA CYS A 199 -10.97 -31.02 30.37
C CYS A 199 -10.55 -31.28 28.92
N MET A 200 -9.73 -30.42 28.31
CA MET A 200 -9.15 -30.68 26.98
C MET A 200 -8.33 -31.98 26.96
N GLU A 201 -7.53 -32.22 28.00
CA GLU A 201 -6.74 -33.45 28.14
C GLU A 201 -7.62 -34.69 28.32
N TYR A 202 -8.71 -34.60 29.08
CA TYR A 202 -9.70 -35.67 29.19
C TYR A 202 -10.31 -36.01 27.82
N HIS A 203 -10.78 -35.01 27.07
CA HIS A 203 -11.33 -35.19 25.72
C HIS A 203 -10.31 -35.81 24.75
N HIS A 204 -9.06 -35.34 24.78
CA HIS A 204 -7.97 -35.88 23.98
C HIS A 204 -7.71 -37.37 24.28
N ASN A 205 -7.60 -37.72 25.57
CA ASN A 205 -7.36 -39.09 26.02
C ASN A 205 -8.54 -40.03 25.71
N TYR A 206 -9.78 -39.51 25.70
CA TYR A 206 -10.98 -40.30 25.41
C TYR A 206 -10.99 -40.89 24.00
N SER A 207 -10.34 -40.27 23.01
CA SER A 207 -10.25 -40.86 21.66
C SER A 207 -9.55 -42.22 21.66
N ALA A 208 -8.54 -42.42 22.50
CA ALA A 208 -7.79 -43.68 22.56
C ALA A 208 -8.65 -44.84 23.09
N ILE A 209 -9.75 -44.52 23.79
CA ILE A 209 -10.78 -45.48 24.21
C ILE A 209 -11.68 -45.84 23.02
N LEU A 210 -11.99 -44.86 22.15
CA LEU A 210 -12.74 -45.07 20.92
C LEU A 210 -11.94 -45.78 19.83
N ASP A 211 -10.61 -45.68 19.80
CA ASP A 211 -9.72 -46.30 18.80
C ASP A 211 -9.54 -47.84 18.97
N ASN A 212 -10.61 -48.56 19.32
CA ASN A 212 -10.64 -50.02 19.39
C ASN A 212 -10.97 -50.65 18.01
N PRO A 213 -10.02 -51.31 17.32
CA PRO A 213 -10.24 -51.83 15.98
C PRO A 213 -11.27 -52.97 15.93
N THR A 214 -11.39 -53.75 17.00
CA THR A 214 -12.37 -54.84 17.11
C THR A 214 -13.78 -54.30 17.16
N PHE A 215 -14.03 -53.28 18.01
CA PHE A 215 -15.33 -52.61 18.06
C PHE A 215 -15.73 -52.03 16.70
N TRP A 216 -14.84 -51.31 16.01
CA TRP A 216 -15.18 -50.73 14.70
C TRP A 216 -15.38 -51.77 13.59
N ASN A 217 -14.69 -52.91 13.66
CA ASN A 217 -14.92 -54.03 12.76
C ASN A 217 -16.32 -54.65 12.99
N ASP A 218 -16.71 -54.86 14.24
CA ASP A 218 -17.99 -55.49 14.58
C ASP A 218 -19.16 -54.51 14.42
N TYR A 219 -18.98 -53.22 14.75
CA TYR A 219 -19.88 -52.14 14.36
C TYR A 219 -20.10 -52.11 12.84
N SER A 220 -19.03 -52.16 12.04
CA SER A 220 -19.12 -52.09 10.57
C SER A 220 -19.90 -53.27 9.99
N LYS A 221 -19.73 -54.48 10.54
CA LYS A 221 -20.56 -55.65 10.17
C LYS A 221 -22.02 -55.44 10.57
N TYR A 222 -22.28 -55.02 11.81
CA TYR A 222 -23.64 -54.82 12.33
C TYR A 222 -24.39 -53.75 11.51
N GLU A 223 -23.77 -52.58 11.33
CA GLU A 223 -24.28 -51.46 10.53
C GLU A 223 -24.53 -51.88 9.09
N SER A 224 -23.57 -52.54 8.43
CA SER A 224 -23.72 -52.95 7.03
C SER A 224 -24.79 -54.03 6.86
N THR A 225 -24.96 -54.92 7.84
CA THR A 225 -26.01 -55.96 7.81
C THR A 225 -27.39 -55.35 8.11
N TYR A 226 -27.47 -54.35 9.00
CA TYR A 226 -28.70 -53.60 9.29
C TYR A 226 -29.14 -52.73 8.11
N ASP A 227 -28.24 -51.93 7.54
CA ASP A 227 -28.52 -51.09 6.37
C ASP A 227 -28.84 -51.94 5.13
N ALA A 228 -28.22 -53.12 5.00
CA ALA A 228 -28.60 -54.10 3.99
C ALA A 228 -30.09 -54.47 4.10
N VAL A 229 -30.48 -55.06 5.23
CA VAL A 229 -31.86 -55.48 5.50
C VAL A 229 -32.84 -54.31 5.37
N SER A 230 -32.51 -53.15 5.95
CA SER A 230 -33.40 -51.98 6.01
C SER A 230 -33.58 -51.28 4.67
N ASN A 231 -32.55 -51.20 3.82
CA ASN A 231 -32.53 -50.24 2.71
C ASN A 231 -32.10 -50.80 1.34
N VAL A 232 -31.48 -51.99 1.20
CA VAL A 232 -31.04 -52.47 -0.13
C VAL A 232 -32.19 -52.57 -1.13
N LEU A 233 -33.34 -53.10 -0.71
CA LEU A 233 -34.53 -53.17 -1.58
C LEU A 233 -35.00 -51.78 -2.01
N LYS A 234 -34.96 -50.79 -1.11
CA LYS A 234 -35.28 -49.40 -1.41
C LYS A 234 -34.30 -48.81 -2.41
N TYR A 235 -32.99 -48.94 -2.16
CA TYR A 235 -31.94 -48.45 -3.06
C TYR A 235 -32.06 -49.09 -4.46
N VAL A 236 -32.21 -50.42 -4.55
CA VAL A 236 -32.39 -51.14 -5.83
C VAL A 236 -33.63 -50.65 -6.59
N ASN A 237 -34.76 -50.48 -5.90
CA ASN A 237 -35.99 -49.96 -6.53
C ASN A 237 -35.84 -48.51 -7.01
N VAL A 238 -35.22 -47.63 -6.22
CA VAL A 238 -34.91 -46.24 -6.63
C VAL A 238 -33.99 -46.25 -7.86
N MET A 239 -32.97 -47.11 -7.88
CA MET A 239 -32.06 -47.21 -9.02
C MET A 239 -32.77 -47.68 -10.30
N ILE A 240 -33.58 -48.74 -10.25
CA ILE A 240 -34.36 -49.25 -11.40
C ILE A 240 -35.35 -48.20 -11.92
N LYS A 241 -35.96 -47.41 -11.03
CA LYS A 241 -36.86 -46.31 -11.41
C LYS A 241 -36.15 -45.22 -12.22
N HIS A 242 -34.89 -44.92 -11.89
CA HIS A 242 -34.16 -43.78 -12.46
C HIS A 242 -33.13 -44.12 -13.55
N THR A 243 -32.73 -45.38 -13.72
CA THR A 243 -31.87 -45.86 -14.83
C THR A 243 -32.42 -45.51 -16.21
N SER A 244 -33.73 -45.61 -16.40
CA SER A 244 -34.39 -45.27 -17.68
C SER A 244 -34.25 -43.78 -18.05
N THR A 245 -34.41 -42.88 -17.08
CA THR A 245 -34.18 -41.44 -17.24
C THR A 245 -32.70 -41.14 -17.48
N LEU A 246 -31.82 -41.77 -16.69
CA LEU A 246 -30.37 -41.58 -16.79
C LEU A 246 -29.81 -42.03 -18.16
N LYS A 247 -30.37 -43.07 -18.77
CA LYS A 247 -30.03 -43.51 -20.13
C LYS A 247 -30.26 -42.41 -21.18
N VAL A 248 -31.38 -41.68 -21.08
CA VAL A 248 -31.72 -40.61 -22.03
C VAL A 248 -30.75 -39.43 -21.93
N GLU A 249 -30.37 -39.04 -20.71
CA GLU A 249 -29.37 -37.99 -20.47
C GLU A 249 -27.94 -38.40 -20.92
N LEU A 250 -27.58 -39.68 -20.75
CA LEU A 250 -26.27 -40.18 -21.12
C LEU A 250 -26.05 -40.27 -22.63
N GLU A 251 -27.07 -40.60 -23.41
CA GLU A 251 -27.01 -40.58 -24.88
C GLU A 251 -26.83 -39.14 -25.43
N ILE A 252 -27.45 -38.14 -24.79
CA ILE A 252 -27.25 -36.72 -25.18
C ILE A 252 -25.79 -36.31 -24.90
N SER A 253 -25.27 -36.59 -23.71
CA SER A 253 -23.89 -36.26 -23.35
C SER A 253 -22.84 -37.09 -24.13
N LYS A 254 -23.19 -38.27 -24.63
CA LYS A 254 -22.34 -39.12 -25.50
C LYS A 254 -22.08 -38.48 -26.85
N SER A 255 -23.08 -37.81 -27.44
CA SER A 255 -22.91 -37.03 -28.68
C SER A 255 -21.87 -35.92 -28.51
N LEU A 256 -21.94 -35.19 -27.39
CA LEU A 256 -20.94 -34.19 -27.00
C LEU A 256 -19.54 -34.79 -26.82
N ARG A 257 -19.40 -35.85 -26.00
CA ARG A 257 -18.09 -36.46 -25.69
C ARG A 257 -17.39 -37.02 -26.91
N ASN A 258 -18.11 -37.70 -27.81
CA ASN A 258 -17.50 -38.37 -28.97
C ASN A 258 -16.96 -37.39 -30.02
N ASN A 259 -17.50 -36.17 -30.05
CA ASN A 259 -17.21 -35.17 -31.08
C ASN A 259 -16.40 -33.96 -30.54
N TRP A 260 -16.17 -33.89 -29.21
CA TRP A 260 -15.32 -32.86 -28.59
C TRP A 260 -13.90 -33.39 -28.36
N ASP A 261 -12.97 -33.03 -29.24
CA ASP A 261 -11.56 -33.42 -29.22
C ASP A 261 -10.61 -32.35 -28.63
N LYS A 262 -11.15 -31.19 -28.25
CA LYS A 262 -10.40 -30.01 -27.81
C LYS A 262 -9.99 -30.11 -26.33
N THR A 263 -8.69 -30.21 -26.09
CA THR A 263 -8.08 -30.09 -24.75
C THR A 263 -7.79 -28.63 -24.39
N GLY A 264 -7.66 -28.29 -23.10
CA GLY A 264 -7.31 -26.93 -22.66
C GLY A 264 -7.69 -26.62 -21.22
N THR A 265 -7.67 -25.33 -20.89
CA THR A 265 -8.02 -24.77 -19.58
C THR A 265 -9.04 -23.62 -19.71
N THR A 266 -9.75 -23.54 -20.82
CA THR A 266 -10.68 -22.43 -21.12
C THR A 266 -11.79 -22.33 -20.09
N GLY A 267 -12.36 -23.46 -19.65
CA GLY A 267 -13.38 -23.43 -18.59
C GLY A 267 -12.84 -22.84 -17.29
N ALA A 268 -11.59 -23.20 -16.92
CA ALA A 268 -10.93 -22.66 -15.74
C ALA A 268 -10.60 -21.16 -15.89
N GLN A 269 -10.20 -20.69 -17.09
CA GLN A 269 -9.96 -19.27 -17.36
C GLN A 269 -11.25 -18.44 -17.25
N ILE A 270 -12.39 -18.92 -17.77
CA ILE A 270 -13.68 -18.23 -17.63
C ILE A 270 -14.07 -18.13 -16.14
N GLN A 271 -13.86 -19.21 -15.37
CA GLN A 271 -14.10 -19.23 -13.92
C GLN A 271 -13.19 -18.22 -13.20
N GLN A 272 -11.90 -18.18 -13.54
CA GLN A 272 -10.92 -17.23 -12.98
C GLN A 272 -11.32 -15.77 -13.23
N VAL A 273 -11.71 -15.41 -14.46
CA VAL A 273 -12.21 -14.06 -14.78
C VAL A 273 -13.42 -13.72 -13.94
N PHE A 274 -14.38 -14.64 -13.86
CA PHE A 274 -15.62 -14.42 -13.12
C PHE A 274 -15.36 -14.23 -11.62
N ASP A 275 -14.56 -15.12 -10.99
CA ASP A 275 -14.29 -15.05 -9.56
C ASP A 275 -13.52 -13.78 -9.17
N ASN A 276 -12.54 -13.37 -9.98
CA ASN A 276 -11.83 -12.10 -9.76
C ASN A 276 -12.72 -10.88 -10.00
N HIS A 277 -13.65 -10.94 -10.97
CA HIS A 277 -14.63 -9.88 -11.17
C HIS A 277 -15.58 -9.73 -9.96
N ILE A 278 -16.09 -10.83 -9.40
CA ILE A 278 -16.93 -10.78 -8.20
C ILE A 278 -16.16 -10.20 -7.02
N ARG A 279 -14.92 -10.66 -6.75
CA ARG A 279 -14.07 -10.11 -5.68
C ARG A 279 -13.82 -8.61 -5.86
N GLN A 280 -13.56 -8.18 -7.10
CA GLN A 280 -13.30 -6.77 -7.40
C GLN A 280 -14.57 -5.90 -7.29
N MET A 281 -15.77 -6.46 -7.49
CA MET A 281 -17.04 -5.78 -7.24
C MET A 281 -17.44 -5.72 -5.75
N GLN A 282 -17.02 -6.71 -4.95
CA GLN A 282 -17.31 -6.78 -3.51
C GLN A 282 -16.47 -5.81 -2.68
N ARG A 283 -15.32 -5.39 -3.21
CA ARG A 283 -14.41 -4.45 -2.56
C ARG A 283 -14.98 -3.02 -2.58
N PHE A 284 -15.08 -2.42 -1.40
CA PHE A 284 -15.56 -1.06 -1.18
C PHE A 284 -14.40 -0.07 -1.04
N GLU A 285 -13.26 -0.51 -0.49
CA GLU A 285 -12.06 0.31 -0.33
C GLU A 285 -10.91 -0.19 -1.23
N PRO A 286 -10.41 0.61 -2.19
CA PRO A 286 -9.18 0.27 -2.90
C PRO A 286 -8.01 0.22 -1.91
N LYS A 287 -6.92 -0.47 -2.26
CA LYS A 287 -5.65 -0.31 -1.53
C LYS A 287 -5.31 1.18 -1.45
N PRO A 288 -4.83 1.72 -0.31
CA PRO A 288 -4.39 3.10 -0.21
C PRO A 288 -3.39 3.39 -1.34
N PRO A 289 -3.67 4.34 -2.26
CA PRO A 289 -2.78 4.59 -3.38
C PRO A 289 -1.44 5.13 -2.87
N VAL A 290 -0.37 4.80 -3.59
CA VAL A 290 1.01 5.13 -3.27
C VAL A 290 1.68 5.86 -4.45
N LEU A 291 1.37 5.43 -5.67
CA LEU A 291 1.91 5.96 -6.92
C LEU A 291 1.08 7.14 -7.48
N THR A 292 -0.24 7.14 -7.34
CA THR A 292 -1.13 8.15 -7.94
C THR A 292 -2.08 8.83 -6.96
N VAL A 293 -1.67 8.93 -5.69
CA VAL A 293 -2.47 9.39 -4.53
C VAL A 293 -3.23 10.70 -4.75
N ALA A 294 -2.65 11.64 -5.50
CA ALA A 294 -3.22 12.98 -5.70
C ALA A 294 -4.21 13.06 -6.87
N PHE A 295 -4.33 12.00 -7.69
CA PHE A 295 -5.29 11.92 -8.79
C PHE A 295 -6.48 11.08 -8.33
N GLY A 296 -7.53 11.76 -7.85
CA GLY A 296 -8.76 11.10 -7.38
C GLY A 296 -9.56 10.44 -8.50
N GLU A 297 -9.38 10.89 -9.74
CA GLU A 297 -9.91 10.30 -10.97
C GLU A 297 -8.92 10.48 -12.14
N PRO A 298 -8.93 9.62 -13.18
CA PRO A 298 -7.99 9.72 -14.30
C PRO A 298 -7.99 11.08 -15.02
N LYS A 299 -9.13 11.77 -15.06
CA LYS A 299 -9.29 13.11 -15.65
C LYS A 299 -8.51 14.21 -14.95
N GLU A 300 -8.12 14.01 -13.69
CA GLU A 300 -7.34 15.01 -12.95
C GLU A 300 -5.89 15.16 -13.44
N ILE A 301 -5.39 14.21 -14.24
CA ILE A 301 -4.11 14.36 -14.96
C ILE A 301 -4.16 15.57 -15.91
N LEU A 302 -5.33 15.91 -16.48
CA LEU A 302 -5.47 17.12 -17.30
C LEU A 302 -5.38 18.43 -16.48
N ARG A 303 -5.66 18.39 -15.16
CA ARG A 303 -5.59 19.59 -14.30
C ARG A 303 -4.17 20.09 -14.09
N ILE A 304 -3.12 19.26 -14.29
CA ILE A 304 -1.72 19.61 -14.02
C ILE A 304 -1.33 20.97 -14.64
N ASP A 305 -1.72 21.20 -15.89
CA ASP A 305 -1.35 22.41 -16.61
C ASP A 305 -2.12 23.65 -16.11
N ASP A 306 -3.31 23.47 -15.53
CA ASP A 306 -4.13 24.54 -14.95
C ASP A 306 -3.78 24.79 -13.48
N ASP A 307 -3.46 23.73 -12.72
CA ASP A 307 -2.88 23.78 -11.38
C ASP A 307 -1.58 24.60 -11.40
N LEU A 308 -0.70 24.36 -12.37
CA LEU A 308 0.52 25.16 -12.60
C LEU A 308 0.24 26.64 -12.91
N LYS A 309 -0.94 26.97 -13.47
CA LYS A 309 -1.38 28.35 -13.78
C LYS A 309 -2.23 28.96 -12.67
N SER A 310 -2.61 28.18 -11.65
CA SER A 310 -3.59 28.61 -10.63
C SER A 310 -3.10 29.85 -9.88
N PRO A 311 -3.98 30.81 -9.52
CA PRO A 311 -3.57 32.04 -8.84
C PRO A 311 -2.83 31.78 -7.52
N TRP A 312 -3.23 30.75 -6.76
CA TRP A 312 -2.59 30.37 -5.50
C TRP A 312 -1.19 29.80 -5.72
N PHE A 313 -1.02 28.81 -6.60
CA PHE A 313 0.30 28.26 -6.91
C PHE A 313 1.24 29.34 -7.48
N GLN A 314 0.70 30.21 -8.35
CA GLN A 314 1.43 31.35 -8.88
C GLN A 314 1.86 32.33 -7.75
N LYS A 315 0.96 32.71 -6.84
CA LYS A 315 1.24 33.62 -5.70
C LYS A 315 2.32 33.09 -4.78
N HIS A 316 2.28 31.79 -4.45
CA HIS A 316 3.06 31.23 -3.35
C HIS A 316 4.32 30.45 -3.77
N PHE A 317 4.38 29.97 -5.01
CA PHE A 317 5.50 29.15 -5.51
C PHE A 317 6.16 29.70 -6.78
N VAL A 318 5.61 30.70 -7.48
CA VAL A 318 6.17 31.18 -8.76
C VAL A 318 6.53 32.66 -8.72
N ARG A 319 7.73 33.00 -9.20
CA ARG A 319 8.16 34.41 -9.42
C ARG A 319 8.72 34.68 -10.81
N GLY A 320 8.00 34.23 -11.84
CA GLY A 320 8.26 34.61 -13.24
C GLY A 320 7.72 33.62 -14.29
N SER A 321 7.02 34.15 -15.30
CA SER A 321 6.29 33.35 -16.30
C SER A 321 7.15 32.49 -17.25
N GLN A 322 8.48 32.71 -17.27
CA GLN A 322 9.39 31.97 -18.17
C GLN A 322 9.87 30.64 -17.56
N ALA A 323 9.87 30.48 -16.23
CA ALA A 323 10.37 29.28 -15.57
C ALA A 323 9.31 28.17 -15.47
N VAL A 324 8.04 28.54 -15.23
CA VAL A 324 6.89 27.59 -15.25
C VAL A 324 6.75 26.87 -16.59
N LYS A 325 7.08 27.55 -17.71
CA LYS A 325 7.10 26.94 -19.05
C LYS A 325 8.08 25.76 -19.17
N SER A 326 9.16 25.76 -18.40
CA SER A 326 10.12 24.65 -18.36
C SER A 326 9.55 23.44 -17.62
N LEU A 327 8.87 23.66 -16.48
CA LEU A 327 8.21 22.61 -15.72
C LEU A 327 7.01 22.02 -16.47
N SER A 328 6.11 22.85 -17.00
CA SER A 328 4.97 22.41 -17.82
C SER A 328 5.43 21.57 -19.02
N LYS A 329 6.42 22.03 -19.80
CA LYS A 329 7.02 21.23 -20.89
C LYS A 329 7.65 19.92 -20.42
N SER A 330 8.17 19.88 -19.19
CA SER A 330 8.73 18.65 -18.62
C SER A 330 7.66 17.62 -18.23
N LEU A 331 6.44 18.08 -17.90
CA LEU A 331 5.28 17.26 -17.52
C LEU A 331 4.35 16.93 -18.70
N GLU A 332 4.41 17.68 -19.80
CA GLU A 332 3.65 17.50 -21.05
C GLU A 332 3.50 16.02 -21.51
N PRO A 333 4.51 15.13 -21.42
CA PRO A 333 4.37 13.74 -21.84
C PRO A 333 3.28 12.95 -21.10
N LEU A 334 2.95 13.30 -19.85
CA LEU A 334 1.90 12.64 -19.07
C LEU A 334 0.50 12.82 -19.68
N GLY A 335 0.26 13.95 -20.36
CA GLY A 335 -1.02 14.22 -21.04
C GLY A 335 -1.37 13.19 -22.12
N SER A 336 -0.38 12.48 -22.67
CA SER A 336 -0.60 11.41 -23.66
C SER A 336 -1.18 10.11 -23.08
N ILE A 337 -1.19 9.98 -21.74
CA ILE A 337 -1.71 8.81 -21.01
C ILE A 337 -3.22 8.96 -20.73
N TYR A 338 -3.73 10.19 -20.66
CA TYR A 338 -5.11 10.49 -20.24
C TYR A 338 -6.20 9.81 -21.10
N GLU A 339 -6.21 10.05 -22.42
CA GLU A 339 -7.28 9.49 -23.27
C GLU A 339 -7.30 7.95 -23.27
N PRO A 340 -6.15 7.25 -23.33
CA PRO A 340 -6.10 5.81 -23.10
C PRO A 340 -6.68 5.37 -21.75
N ILE A 341 -6.27 6.00 -20.63
CA ILE A 341 -6.72 5.56 -19.30
C ILE A 341 -8.22 5.81 -19.09
N GLN A 342 -8.78 6.90 -19.65
CA GLN A 342 -10.22 7.14 -19.61
C GLN A 342 -11.00 6.09 -20.42
N LYS A 343 -10.51 5.71 -21.61
CA LYS A 343 -11.12 4.63 -22.40
C LYS A 343 -11.08 3.27 -21.69
N LEU A 344 -10.03 3.02 -20.90
CA LEU A 344 -9.93 1.83 -20.06
C LEU A 344 -10.92 1.89 -18.87
N ASP A 345 -11.04 3.04 -18.20
CA ASP A 345 -12.07 3.24 -17.16
C ASP A 345 -13.47 3.03 -17.73
N ASP A 346 -13.82 3.68 -18.85
CA ASP A 346 -15.12 3.56 -19.51
C ASP A 346 -15.45 2.10 -19.87
N ALA A 347 -14.47 1.33 -20.36
CA ALA A 347 -14.61 -0.10 -20.65
C ALA A 347 -14.77 -0.93 -19.37
N TYR A 348 -14.08 -0.56 -18.29
CA TYR A 348 -14.16 -1.24 -17.01
C TYR A 348 -15.47 -0.95 -16.26
N GLN A 349 -15.99 0.28 -16.28
CA GLN A 349 -17.29 0.61 -15.68
C GLN A 349 -18.44 -0.12 -16.41
N GLN A 350 -18.35 -0.29 -17.74
CA GLN A 350 -19.27 -1.14 -18.50
C GLN A 350 -19.21 -2.60 -17.99
N PHE A 351 -18.00 -3.16 -17.87
CA PHE A 351 -17.78 -4.52 -17.33
C PHE A 351 -18.35 -4.71 -15.92
N ARG A 352 -18.12 -3.74 -15.01
CA ARG A 352 -18.61 -3.73 -13.62
C ARG A 352 -20.13 -3.80 -13.49
N THR A 353 -20.87 -3.40 -14.52
CA THR A 353 -22.34 -3.55 -14.55
C THR A 353 -22.79 -4.89 -15.14
N PHE A 354 -21.92 -5.55 -15.92
CA PHE A 354 -22.17 -6.85 -16.53
C PHE A 354 -22.15 -7.96 -15.47
N GLY A 355 -23.04 -8.94 -15.56
CA GLY A 355 -23.09 -10.07 -14.62
C GLY A 355 -23.79 -9.83 -13.27
N ARG A 356 -24.21 -8.60 -12.92
CA ARG A 356 -24.86 -8.27 -11.63
C ARG A 356 -26.19 -8.98 -11.29
N ASN A 357 -26.78 -9.73 -12.22
CA ASN A 357 -28.00 -10.51 -11.97
C ASN A 357 -27.62 -11.95 -11.63
N ARG A 358 -28.19 -12.52 -10.55
CA ARG A 358 -27.99 -13.92 -10.14
C ARG A 358 -28.15 -14.93 -11.29
N SER A 359 -29.13 -14.71 -12.17
CA SER A 359 -29.36 -15.56 -13.37
C SER A 359 -28.18 -15.54 -14.35
N ASN A 360 -27.47 -14.42 -14.42
CA ASN A 360 -26.36 -14.18 -15.33
C ASN A 360 -25.05 -14.74 -14.75
N GLU A 361 -24.83 -14.58 -13.43
CA GLU A 361 -23.72 -15.25 -12.72
C GLU A 361 -23.79 -16.77 -12.88
N GLU A 362 -24.98 -17.34 -12.67
CA GLU A 362 -25.21 -18.78 -12.78
C GLU A 362 -24.96 -19.29 -14.21
N THR A 363 -25.31 -18.48 -15.21
CA THR A 363 -25.04 -18.76 -16.63
C THR A 363 -23.54 -18.83 -16.93
N ILE A 364 -22.74 -17.87 -16.42
CA ILE A 364 -21.28 -17.87 -16.61
C ILE A 364 -20.64 -19.07 -15.89
N LYS A 365 -20.99 -19.31 -14.61
CA LYS A 365 -20.48 -20.45 -13.82
C LYS A 365 -20.78 -21.80 -14.48
N LYS A 366 -22.03 -22.01 -14.94
CA LYS A 366 -22.42 -23.24 -15.67
C LYS A 366 -21.63 -23.40 -16.97
N THR A 367 -21.36 -22.31 -17.69
CA THR A 367 -20.54 -22.35 -18.92
C THR A 367 -19.10 -22.76 -18.64
N ALA A 368 -18.48 -22.14 -17.63
CA ALA A 368 -17.12 -22.44 -17.20
C ALA A 368 -16.97 -23.91 -16.75
N PHE A 369 -17.91 -24.41 -15.94
CA PHE A 369 -17.93 -25.78 -15.44
C PHE A 369 -18.11 -26.83 -16.55
N ALA A 370 -19.03 -26.59 -17.49
CA ALA A 370 -19.26 -27.50 -18.62
C ALA A 370 -18.04 -27.61 -19.55
N LEU A 371 -17.41 -26.48 -19.89
CA LEU A 371 -16.18 -26.48 -20.70
C LEU A 371 -15.03 -27.18 -19.96
N THR A 372 -14.82 -26.90 -18.68
CA THR A 372 -13.81 -27.59 -17.85
C THR A 372 -14.01 -29.11 -17.87
N THR A 373 -15.26 -29.56 -17.87
CA THR A 373 -15.60 -30.98 -17.88
C THR A 373 -15.32 -31.62 -19.24
N LEU A 374 -15.69 -30.95 -20.35
CA LEU A 374 -15.36 -31.40 -21.71
C LEU A 374 -13.84 -31.45 -21.95
N GLU A 375 -13.09 -30.45 -21.49
CA GLU A 375 -11.63 -30.38 -21.64
C GLU A 375 -10.90 -31.50 -20.89
N LYS A 376 -11.35 -31.86 -19.69
CA LYS A 376 -10.84 -33.01 -18.92
C LYS A 376 -11.12 -34.33 -19.65
N LEU A 377 -12.35 -34.55 -20.10
CA LEU A 377 -12.75 -35.76 -20.82
C LEU A 377 -11.96 -35.95 -22.13
N ALA A 378 -11.69 -34.87 -22.88
CA ALA A 378 -10.84 -34.92 -24.07
C ALA A 378 -9.36 -35.25 -23.75
N ALA A 379 -8.84 -34.80 -22.59
CA ALA A 379 -7.45 -35.02 -22.20
C ALA A 379 -7.13 -36.48 -21.83
N GLU A 380 -8.12 -37.25 -21.36
CA GLU A 380 -7.90 -38.60 -20.81
C GLU A 380 -7.59 -39.68 -21.87
N LYS A 381 -7.81 -39.41 -23.17
CA LYS A 381 -7.48 -40.23 -24.37
C LYS A 381 -8.02 -41.67 -24.42
N ARG A 382 -8.48 -42.25 -23.32
CA ARG A 382 -9.26 -43.49 -23.31
C ARG A 382 -10.66 -43.16 -23.82
N LYS A 383 -11.17 -43.95 -24.77
CA LYS A 383 -12.63 -44.04 -24.92
C LYS A 383 -13.18 -44.55 -23.58
N PRO A 384 -14.06 -43.82 -22.89
CA PRO A 384 -14.80 -44.41 -21.79
C PRO A 384 -15.54 -45.64 -22.32
N PRO A 385 -15.74 -46.71 -21.53
CA PRO A 385 -16.77 -47.67 -21.85
C PRO A 385 -18.07 -46.89 -22.10
N THR A 386 -18.79 -47.22 -23.17
CA THR A 386 -20.05 -46.55 -23.53
C THR A 386 -20.97 -46.61 -22.32
N HIS A 387 -21.24 -45.48 -21.67
CA HIS A 387 -21.97 -45.45 -20.40
C HIS A 387 -23.37 -46.06 -20.53
N ASP A 388 -23.89 -46.15 -21.75
CA ASP A 388 -25.16 -46.81 -22.09
C ASP A 388 -25.08 -48.33 -21.85
N ASP A 389 -23.95 -49.00 -22.17
CA ASP A 389 -23.72 -50.41 -21.82
C ASP A 389 -23.67 -50.60 -20.31
N ILE A 390 -23.12 -49.62 -19.57
CA ILE A 390 -23.09 -49.62 -18.10
C ILE A 390 -24.51 -49.48 -17.55
N VAL A 391 -25.32 -48.55 -18.07
CA VAL A 391 -26.70 -48.34 -17.61
C VAL A 391 -27.60 -49.52 -17.95
N ASP A 392 -27.52 -50.06 -19.17
CA ASP A 392 -28.34 -51.20 -19.58
C ASP A 392 -27.95 -52.48 -18.83
N ASN A 393 -26.65 -52.75 -18.69
CA ASN A 393 -26.20 -53.91 -17.90
C ASN A 393 -26.54 -53.74 -16.42
N SER A 394 -26.41 -52.53 -15.86
CA SER A 394 -26.81 -52.24 -14.47
C SER A 394 -28.30 -52.43 -14.27
N ASN A 395 -29.14 -51.87 -15.16
CA ASN A 395 -30.59 -51.99 -15.07
C ASN A 395 -31.06 -53.44 -15.20
N ARG A 396 -30.43 -54.21 -16.11
CA ARG A 396 -30.66 -55.66 -16.25
C ARG A 396 -30.32 -56.39 -14.95
N ILE A 397 -29.11 -56.22 -14.42
CA ILE A 397 -28.67 -56.91 -13.19
C ILE A 397 -29.55 -56.52 -12.00
N LEU A 398 -29.85 -55.24 -11.80
CA LEU A 398 -30.74 -54.77 -10.73
C LEU A 398 -32.14 -55.41 -10.84
N THR A 399 -32.73 -55.44 -12.04
CA THR A 399 -34.07 -56.02 -12.27
C THR A 399 -34.09 -57.55 -12.10
N GLU A 400 -33.04 -58.23 -12.57
CA GLU A 400 -32.87 -59.69 -12.46
C GLU A 400 -32.68 -60.13 -10.99
N CYS A 401 -31.86 -59.38 -10.23
CA CYS A 401 -31.70 -59.63 -8.80
C CYS A 401 -32.96 -59.25 -8.00
N LEU A 402 -33.66 -58.18 -8.36
CA LEU A 402 -34.90 -57.80 -7.69
C LEU A 402 -36.01 -58.84 -7.89
N SER A 403 -36.18 -59.39 -9.09
CA SER A 403 -37.26 -60.36 -9.37
C SER A 403 -37.03 -61.73 -8.74
N THR A 404 -35.77 -62.10 -8.47
CA THR A 404 -35.40 -63.41 -7.89
C THR A 404 -35.27 -63.41 -6.37
N ASN A 405 -35.08 -62.24 -5.73
CA ASN A 405 -34.78 -62.13 -4.30
C ASN A 405 -35.75 -61.17 -3.57
N GLN A 406 -37.07 -61.39 -3.71
CA GLN A 406 -38.09 -60.70 -2.92
C GLN A 406 -38.15 -61.25 -1.48
N PRO A 407 -38.37 -60.41 -0.46
CA PRO A 407 -38.53 -60.86 0.92
C PRO A 407 -39.77 -61.77 1.10
N ASP A 408 -39.78 -62.54 2.18
CA ASP A 408 -40.91 -63.39 2.59
C ASP A 408 -42.09 -62.56 3.12
N ALA A 409 -43.30 -63.11 3.05
CA ALA A 409 -44.54 -62.36 3.29
C ALA A 409 -44.71 -61.84 4.74
N ASP A 410 -43.99 -62.40 5.70
CA ASP A 410 -43.96 -62.01 7.12
C ASP A 410 -42.70 -61.19 7.51
N PHE A 411 -41.85 -60.86 6.52
CA PHE A 411 -40.62 -60.10 6.73
C PHE A 411 -40.88 -58.74 7.40
N ASP A 412 -41.80 -57.93 6.87
CA ASP A 412 -42.06 -56.57 7.37
C ASP A 412 -42.49 -56.57 8.85
N SER A 413 -43.30 -57.56 9.28
CA SER A 413 -43.66 -57.74 10.68
C SER A 413 -42.47 -58.18 11.54
N THR A 414 -41.67 -59.15 11.05
CA THR A 414 -40.49 -59.67 11.77
C THR A 414 -39.43 -58.59 11.92
N PHE A 415 -39.19 -57.79 10.88
CA PHE A 415 -38.21 -56.72 10.88
C PHE A 415 -38.63 -55.55 11.76
N LYS A 416 -39.93 -55.21 11.83
CA LYS A 416 -40.43 -54.17 12.73
C LYS A 416 -40.30 -54.54 14.21
N GLU A 417 -40.51 -55.81 14.54
CA GLU A 417 -40.26 -56.34 15.89
C GLU A 417 -38.76 -56.28 16.23
N PHE A 418 -37.90 -56.68 15.29
CA PHE A 418 -36.44 -56.56 15.41
C PHE A 418 -35.95 -55.11 15.53
N GLU A 419 -36.47 -54.16 14.74
CA GLU A 419 -36.13 -52.73 14.85
C GLU A 419 -36.58 -52.15 16.19
N THR A 420 -37.73 -52.58 16.71
CA THR A 420 -38.22 -52.17 18.03
C THR A 420 -37.30 -52.69 19.14
N GLN A 421 -36.83 -53.93 19.02
CA GLN A 421 -35.82 -54.52 19.90
C GLN A 421 -34.51 -53.72 19.82
N GLU A 422 -33.92 -53.53 18.63
CA GLU A 422 -32.58 -52.95 18.46
C GLU A 422 -32.48 -51.42 18.54
N LYS A 423 -33.59 -50.73 18.82
CA LYS A 423 -33.68 -49.27 18.92
C LYS A 423 -32.59 -48.63 19.79
N ASP A 424 -32.34 -49.16 20.98
CA ASP A 424 -31.42 -48.55 21.94
C ASP A 424 -29.95 -48.81 21.56
N LEU A 425 -29.65 -49.99 21.00
CA LEU A 425 -28.34 -50.30 20.38
C LEU A 425 -28.04 -49.33 19.22
N ILE A 426 -29.00 -49.16 18.31
CA ILE A 426 -28.86 -48.24 17.18
C ILE A 426 -28.66 -46.79 17.67
N THR A 427 -29.28 -46.42 18.79
CA THR A 427 -29.16 -45.08 19.39
C THR A 427 -27.77 -44.86 19.99
N VAL A 428 -27.26 -45.79 20.80
CA VAL A 428 -25.91 -45.67 21.39
C VAL A 428 -24.82 -45.71 20.31
N LEU A 429 -24.92 -46.59 19.32
CA LEU A 429 -23.96 -46.66 18.21
C LEU A 429 -23.90 -45.34 17.41
N LYS A 430 -25.06 -44.72 17.12
CA LYS A 430 -25.12 -43.39 16.48
C LYS A 430 -24.45 -42.30 17.32
N ASN A 431 -24.55 -42.37 18.65
CA ASN A 431 -23.88 -41.40 19.52
C ASN A 431 -22.36 -41.64 19.58
N ILE A 432 -21.90 -42.89 19.60
CA ILE A 432 -20.46 -43.22 19.50
C ILE A 432 -19.86 -42.69 18.19
N VAL A 433 -20.55 -42.88 17.06
CA VAL A 433 -20.12 -42.33 15.76
C VAL A 433 -20.04 -40.80 15.80
N LYS A 434 -21.06 -40.11 16.33
CA LYS A 434 -21.04 -38.64 16.43
C LYS A 434 -19.89 -38.10 17.28
N VAL A 435 -19.59 -38.73 18.42
CA VAL A 435 -18.46 -38.33 19.27
C VAL A 435 -17.13 -38.54 18.53
N ARG A 436 -16.98 -39.66 17.80
CA ARG A 436 -15.80 -39.89 16.95
C ARG A 436 -15.69 -38.84 15.83
N GLU A 437 -16.77 -38.56 15.11
CA GLU A 437 -16.82 -37.54 14.05
C GLU A 437 -16.57 -36.12 14.60
N ASP A 438 -16.87 -35.87 15.87
CA ASP A 438 -16.54 -34.62 16.56
C ASP A 438 -15.04 -34.52 16.82
N ILE A 439 -14.43 -35.54 17.41
CA ILE A 439 -12.98 -35.61 17.60
C ILE A 439 -12.24 -35.49 16.26
N GLU A 440 -12.65 -36.24 15.23
CA GLU A 440 -12.01 -36.22 13.89
C GLU A 440 -12.19 -34.89 13.14
N ARG A 441 -13.31 -34.16 13.33
CA ARG A 441 -13.53 -32.86 12.67
C ARG A 441 -12.49 -31.81 13.06
N HIS A 442 -11.99 -31.88 14.29
CA HIS A 442 -10.98 -30.97 14.82
C HIS A 442 -9.54 -31.40 14.44
N GLU A 443 -9.34 -32.62 13.91
CA GLU A 443 -8.02 -33.28 13.90
C GLU A 443 -7.74 -34.13 12.64
N LYS A 444 -7.13 -33.54 11.60
CA LYS A 444 -6.86 -34.27 10.33
C LYS A 444 -5.75 -35.34 10.38
N THR A 445 -4.87 -35.34 11.40
CA THR A 445 -3.94 -36.47 11.71
C THR A 445 -3.48 -36.41 13.17
N GLU A 446 -3.14 -37.57 13.74
CA GLU A 446 -2.59 -37.75 15.10
C GLU A 446 -1.35 -36.86 15.39
N SER A 447 -0.46 -36.68 14.40
CA SER A 447 0.76 -35.85 14.55
C SER A 447 0.54 -34.34 14.45
N LEU A 448 -0.62 -33.91 13.93
CA LEU A 448 -1.07 -32.51 13.92
C LEU A 448 -1.87 -32.22 15.18
N ARG A 449 -2.75 -33.14 15.57
CA ARG A 449 -3.52 -33.16 16.83
C ARG A 449 -2.68 -32.76 18.04
N LYS A 450 -1.56 -33.46 18.29
CA LYS A 450 -0.72 -33.16 19.46
C LYS A 450 -0.14 -31.74 19.39
N ARG A 451 0.33 -31.30 18.22
CA ARG A 451 0.89 -29.95 18.04
C ARG A 451 -0.15 -28.84 18.18
N TYR A 452 -1.38 -29.07 17.74
CA TYR A 452 -2.48 -28.12 17.87
C TYR A 452 -2.94 -28.00 19.33
N MET A 453 -3.09 -29.13 20.03
CA MET A 453 -3.42 -29.16 21.46
C MET A 453 -2.29 -28.55 22.33
N ASP A 454 -1.02 -28.89 22.06
CA ASP A 454 0.14 -28.27 22.70
C ASP A 454 0.18 -26.75 22.46
N ALA A 455 -0.16 -26.27 21.26
CA ALA A 455 -0.22 -24.84 20.94
C ALA A 455 -1.34 -24.12 21.71
N ASN A 456 -2.58 -24.64 21.66
CA ASN A 456 -3.72 -24.06 22.38
C ASN A 456 -3.47 -24.05 23.90
N LYS A 457 -2.93 -25.14 24.47
CA LYS A 457 -2.52 -25.20 25.88
C LYS A 457 -1.46 -24.15 26.21
N ASN A 458 -0.46 -23.95 25.37
CA ASN A 458 0.56 -22.90 25.57
C ASN A 458 -0.05 -21.48 25.51
N CYS A 459 -1.02 -21.24 24.63
CA CYS A 459 -1.73 -19.97 24.55
C CYS A 459 -2.66 -19.73 25.76
N LEU A 460 -3.37 -20.73 26.25
CA LEU A 460 -4.16 -20.65 27.51
C LEU A 460 -3.27 -20.41 28.74
N MET A 461 -2.10 -21.05 28.81
CA MET A 461 -1.10 -20.79 29.86
C MET A 461 -0.46 -19.40 29.73
N THR A 462 -0.45 -18.81 28.53
CA THR A 462 0.00 -17.43 28.28
C THR A 462 -1.09 -16.42 28.66
N LEU A 463 -2.34 -16.69 28.30
CA LEU A 463 -3.54 -15.98 28.76
C LEU A 463 -3.57 -15.88 30.29
N LYS A 464 -3.46 -17.01 31.01
CA LYS A 464 -3.43 -17.02 32.49
C LYS A 464 -2.31 -16.14 33.09
N LYS A 465 -1.13 -16.11 32.45
CA LYS A 465 -0.01 -15.24 32.86
C LYS A 465 -0.29 -13.77 32.59
N THR A 466 -0.89 -13.45 31.43
CA THR A 466 -1.31 -12.09 31.05
C THR A 466 -2.35 -11.57 32.04
N MET A 467 -3.42 -12.34 32.32
CA MET A 467 -4.43 -12.01 33.32
C MET A 467 -3.81 -11.74 34.70
N ASN A 468 -2.94 -12.64 35.18
CA ASN A 468 -2.23 -12.46 36.46
C ASN A 468 -1.28 -11.25 36.51
N SER A 469 -0.77 -10.79 35.37
CA SER A 469 0.06 -9.60 35.27
C SER A 469 -0.80 -8.32 35.26
N LEU A 470 -1.90 -8.32 34.50
CA LEU A 470 -2.80 -7.18 34.37
C LEU A 470 -3.57 -6.92 35.67
N LYS A 471 -4.06 -7.97 36.35
CA LYS A 471 -4.68 -7.93 37.69
C LYS A 471 -3.85 -7.20 38.77
N LYS A 472 -2.54 -7.01 38.55
CA LYS A 472 -1.61 -6.31 39.46
C LYS A 472 -1.20 -4.91 38.99
N ARG A 473 -1.58 -4.50 37.78
CA ARG A 473 -1.09 -3.29 37.11
C ARG A 473 -2.21 -2.39 36.60
N GLU A 474 -3.31 -2.99 36.16
CA GLU A 474 -4.46 -2.31 35.60
C GLU A 474 -5.57 -2.21 36.66
N PRO A 475 -6.02 -1.00 37.04
CA PRO A 475 -7.16 -0.83 37.94
C PRO A 475 -8.50 -1.22 37.31
N ASP A 476 -8.61 -1.21 35.98
CA ASP A 476 -9.81 -1.62 35.25
C ASP A 476 -9.72 -3.11 34.85
N LEU A 477 -10.51 -3.96 35.52
CA LEU A 477 -10.55 -5.38 35.23
C LEU A 477 -11.38 -5.74 33.99
N VAL A 478 -12.23 -4.83 33.49
CA VAL A 478 -12.93 -5.03 32.21
C VAL A 478 -11.93 -4.90 31.07
N GLU A 479 -11.12 -3.84 31.07
CA GLU A 479 -10.05 -3.66 30.08
C GLU A 479 -8.96 -4.75 30.21
N ALA A 480 -8.59 -5.13 31.44
CA ALA A 480 -7.67 -6.24 31.65
C ALA A 480 -8.19 -7.57 31.05
N MET A 481 -9.51 -7.80 31.05
CA MET A 481 -10.11 -8.98 30.43
C MET A 481 -10.03 -8.90 28.89
N HIS A 482 -10.44 -7.77 28.29
CA HIS A 482 -10.36 -7.58 26.84
C HIS A 482 -8.93 -7.76 26.30
N VAL A 483 -7.94 -7.11 26.92
CA VAL A 483 -6.52 -7.24 26.56
C VAL A 483 -6.04 -8.68 26.71
N SER A 484 -6.55 -9.42 27.70
CA SER A 484 -6.23 -10.84 27.88
C SER A 484 -6.78 -11.70 26.74
N ILE A 485 -8.04 -11.49 26.35
CA ILE A 485 -8.71 -12.22 25.25
C ILE A 485 -8.02 -11.95 23.91
N GLU A 486 -7.77 -10.69 23.54
CA GLU A 486 -7.04 -10.36 22.31
C GLU A 486 -5.60 -10.92 22.34
N ARG A 487 -4.93 -10.96 23.49
CA ARG A 487 -3.60 -11.57 23.59
C ARG A 487 -3.61 -13.09 23.40
N PHE A 488 -4.72 -13.76 23.70
CA PHE A 488 -4.92 -15.18 23.35
C PHE A 488 -5.07 -15.35 21.83
N ARG A 489 -5.88 -14.50 21.19
CA ARG A 489 -6.12 -14.47 19.74
C ARG A 489 -4.86 -14.17 18.92
N GLU A 490 -4.01 -13.24 19.39
CA GLU A 490 -2.69 -13.01 18.80
C GLU A 490 -1.80 -14.26 18.90
N CYS A 491 -1.89 -15.00 20.02
CA CYS A 491 -1.12 -16.24 20.22
C CYS A 491 -1.55 -17.37 19.28
N THR A 492 -2.83 -17.44 18.92
CA THR A 492 -3.36 -18.38 17.91
C THR A 492 -3.18 -17.89 16.46
N GLY A 493 -2.54 -16.73 16.25
CA GLY A 493 -2.30 -16.15 14.94
C GLY A 493 -3.57 -15.70 14.22
N GLU A 494 -4.49 -15.07 14.96
CA GLU A 494 -5.79 -14.57 14.47
C GLU A 494 -6.73 -15.65 13.91
N SER A 495 -6.41 -16.94 14.12
CA SER A 495 -7.12 -18.07 13.50
C SER A 495 -8.17 -18.75 14.39
N LEU A 496 -8.23 -18.39 15.67
CA LEU A 496 -9.14 -18.98 16.67
C LEU A 496 -9.39 -18.00 17.82
N GLU A 497 -10.66 -17.66 18.07
CA GLU A 497 -11.08 -16.86 19.24
C GLU A 497 -11.16 -17.72 20.51
N LEU A 498 -11.07 -17.09 21.70
CA LEU A 498 -11.21 -17.82 22.97
C LEU A 498 -12.64 -18.36 23.18
N TYR A 499 -13.65 -17.60 22.74
CA TYR A 499 -15.05 -18.03 22.75
C TYR A 499 -15.24 -19.32 21.94
N ASP A 500 -14.79 -19.34 20.67
CA ASP A 500 -14.93 -20.49 19.77
C ASP A 500 -14.30 -21.75 20.37
N LEU A 501 -13.19 -21.61 21.09
CA LEU A 501 -12.54 -22.72 21.79
C LEU A 501 -13.38 -23.26 22.96
N PHE A 502 -14.04 -22.41 23.74
CA PHE A 502 -14.86 -22.86 24.87
C PHE A 502 -16.20 -23.48 24.39
N ASP A 503 -16.86 -22.84 23.41
CA ASP A 503 -18.11 -23.34 22.81
C ASP A 503 -17.94 -24.71 22.14
N MET A 504 -16.84 -24.89 21.37
CA MET A 504 -16.45 -26.17 20.77
C MET A 504 -16.38 -27.32 21.79
N TYR A 505 -15.69 -27.12 22.92
CA TYR A 505 -15.56 -28.15 23.95
C TYR A 505 -16.84 -28.36 24.76
N LEU A 506 -17.66 -27.32 24.94
CA LEU A 506 -18.99 -27.41 25.53
C LEU A 506 -19.91 -28.33 24.69
N ASP A 507 -19.88 -28.20 23.37
CA ASP A 507 -20.62 -29.09 22.45
C ASP A 507 -20.10 -30.54 22.48
N SER A 508 -18.77 -30.74 22.53
CA SER A 508 -18.18 -32.07 22.72
C SER A 508 -18.63 -32.73 24.04
N VAL A 509 -18.69 -31.97 25.15
CA VAL A 509 -19.19 -32.47 26.44
C VAL A 509 -20.67 -32.81 26.39
N LYS A 510 -21.50 -32.00 25.73
CA LYS A 510 -22.92 -32.29 25.46
C LYS A 510 -23.10 -33.59 24.67
N LEU A 511 -22.20 -33.92 23.74
CA LEU A 511 -22.20 -35.18 23.01
C LEU A 511 -21.79 -36.38 23.90
N LEU A 512 -20.75 -36.23 24.72
CA LEU A 512 -20.30 -37.27 25.66
C LEU A 512 -21.35 -37.61 26.73
N LYS A 513 -22.09 -36.61 27.21
CA LYS A 513 -23.21 -36.80 28.14
C LYS A 513 -24.37 -37.58 27.51
N LYS A 514 -24.77 -37.21 26.28
CA LYS A 514 -25.77 -37.97 25.49
C LYS A 514 -25.31 -39.40 25.20
N LEU A 515 -24.00 -39.61 25.00
CA LEU A 515 -23.43 -40.95 24.86
C LEU A 515 -23.63 -41.75 26.15
N ARG A 516 -23.24 -41.22 27.32
CA ARG A 516 -23.45 -41.86 28.64
C ARG A 516 -24.91 -42.27 28.85
N GLU A 517 -25.85 -41.35 28.65
CA GLU A 517 -27.30 -41.62 28.79
C GLU A 517 -27.77 -42.75 27.85
N SER A 518 -27.28 -42.78 26.62
CA SER A 518 -27.61 -43.86 25.67
C SER A 518 -26.93 -45.20 25.97
N VAL A 519 -25.75 -45.20 26.60
CA VAL A 519 -25.10 -46.41 27.12
C VAL A 519 -25.91 -46.99 28.27
N GLU A 520 -26.35 -46.15 29.22
CA GLU A 520 -27.17 -46.58 30.37
C GLU A 520 -28.49 -47.20 29.90
N ALA A 521 -29.19 -46.56 28.96
CA ALA A 521 -30.42 -47.10 28.36
C ALA A 521 -30.18 -48.45 27.67
N PHE A 522 -29.11 -48.57 26.88
CA PHE A 522 -28.76 -49.83 26.21
C PHE A 522 -28.36 -50.93 27.21
N GLN A 523 -27.63 -50.60 28.28
CA GLN A 523 -27.27 -51.54 29.35
C GLN A 523 -28.50 -52.12 30.05
N GLU A 524 -29.53 -51.31 30.34
CA GLU A 524 -30.79 -51.80 30.90
C GLU A 524 -31.58 -52.64 29.90
N GLU A 525 -31.58 -52.29 28.61
CA GLU A 525 -32.19 -53.11 27.56
C GLU A 525 -31.51 -54.48 27.41
N VAL A 526 -30.17 -54.56 27.45
CA VAL A 526 -29.44 -55.84 27.46
C VAL A 526 -29.82 -56.69 28.67
N LYS A 527 -29.97 -56.09 29.87
CA LYS A 527 -30.46 -56.81 31.07
C LYS A 527 -31.90 -57.31 30.88
N ARG A 528 -32.80 -56.49 30.31
CA ARG A 528 -34.20 -56.85 30.04
C ARG A 528 -34.31 -57.99 29.03
N ARG A 529 -33.39 -58.08 28.07
CA ARG A 529 -33.32 -59.15 27.06
C ARG A 529 -32.90 -60.50 27.63
N ALA A 530 -32.15 -60.54 28.72
CA ALA A 530 -31.65 -61.76 29.35
C ALA A 530 -32.78 -62.63 29.94
N GLY A 531 -33.35 -63.51 29.10
CA GLY A 531 -34.42 -64.45 29.46
C GLY A 531 -35.67 -64.38 28.57
N ASN A 532 -35.72 -63.46 27.59
CA ASN A 532 -36.81 -63.38 26.62
C ASN A 532 -36.46 -64.12 25.32
N GLU A 533 -37.48 -64.62 24.62
CA GLU A 533 -37.33 -65.10 23.24
C GLU A 533 -37.28 -63.89 22.31
N LEU A 534 -36.19 -63.77 21.54
CA LEU A 534 -35.86 -62.58 20.75
C LEU A 534 -35.77 -62.93 19.26
N VAL A 535 -36.20 -61.99 18.41
CA VAL A 535 -36.00 -62.09 16.97
C VAL A 535 -34.50 -61.98 16.67
N LYS A 536 -33.95 -62.98 15.98
CA LYS A 536 -32.51 -63.07 15.70
C LYS A 536 -32.17 -62.46 14.35
N PHE A 537 -31.00 -61.82 14.25
CA PHE A 537 -30.50 -61.23 12.99
C PHE A 537 -30.51 -62.25 11.83
N ASN A 538 -30.12 -63.51 12.11
CA ASN A 538 -30.16 -64.62 11.14
C ASN A 538 -31.57 -64.88 10.56
N GLU A 539 -32.62 -64.77 11.38
CA GLU A 539 -34.01 -64.96 10.93
C GLU A 539 -34.44 -63.81 10.02
N VAL A 540 -34.20 -62.57 10.46
CA VAL A 540 -34.47 -61.35 9.67
C VAL A 540 -33.74 -61.40 8.34
N LEU A 541 -32.44 -61.75 8.35
CA LEU A 541 -31.61 -61.82 7.15
C LEU A 541 -32.15 -62.86 6.15
N LYS A 542 -32.55 -64.04 6.62
CA LYS A 542 -33.18 -65.08 5.77
C LYS A 542 -34.50 -64.60 5.17
N LYS A 543 -35.43 -64.10 6.00
CA LYS A 543 -36.74 -63.61 5.53
C LYS A 543 -36.60 -62.43 4.56
N SER A 544 -35.56 -61.59 4.72
CA SER A 544 -35.32 -60.45 3.82
C SER A 544 -34.87 -60.84 2.40
N LYS A 545 -34.29 -62.04 2.23
CA LYS A 545 -33.50 -62.47 1.05
C LYS A 545 -32.40 -61.49 0.61
N VAL A 546 -31.94 -60.61 1.48
CA VAL A 546 -30.98 -59.56 1.12
C VAL A 546 -29.57 -60.11 0.88
N ASN A 547 -29.21 -61.24 1.49
CA ASN A 547 -27.92 -61.88 1.26
C ASN A 547 -27.85 -62.43 -0.18
N GLU A 548 -28.93 -63.07 -0.63
CA GLU A 548 -29.13 -63.56 -1.99
C GLU A 548 -29.16 -62.39 -2.99
N MET A 549 -29.86 -61.29 -2.66
CA MET A 549 -29.84 -60.04 -3.43
C MET A 549 -28.42 -59.48 -3.60
N VAL A 550 -27.69 -59.29 -2.49
CA VAL A 550 -26.33 -58.73 -2.47
C VAL A 550 -25.34 -59.64 -3.20
N ASN A 551 -25.47 -60.97 -3.07
CA ASN A 551 -24.65 -61.93 -3.82
C ASN A 551 -24.99 -61.93 -5.32
N CYS A 552 -26.27 -61.81 -5.69
CA CYS A 552 -26.68 -61.63 -7.08
C CYS A 552 -26.05 -60.37 -7.70
N LEU A 553 -26.09 -59.23 -7.00
CA LEU A 553 -25.44 -57.98 -7.43
C LEU A 553 -23.92 -58.13 -7.59
N LYS A 554 -23.26 -59.01 -6.82
CA LYS A 554 -21.81 -59.29 -6.94
C LYS A 554 -21.46 -60.23 -8.10
N ILE A 555 -22.28 -61.24 -8.40
CA ILE A 555 -21.88 -62.41 -9.19
C ILE A 555 -22.46 -62.42 -10.62
N ASN A 556 -23.62 -61.80 -10.87
CA ASN A 556 -24.51 -62.25 -11.94
C ASN A 556 -24.19 -61.75 -13.37
N GLY A 557 -23.24 -62.43 -14.00
CA GLY A 557 -22.91 -62.29 -15.43
C GLY A 557 -22.76 -63.64 -16.14
N ILE A 558 -23.85 -64.41 -16.26
CA ILE A 558 -24.12 -65.57 -17.13
C ILE A 558 -23.02 -66.65 -17.27
N ASN A 559 -23.43 -67.90 -17.04
CA ASN A 559 -22.73 -69.12 -17.45
C ASN A 559 -23.17 -69.56 -18.86
N GLU A 560 -22.27 -69.57 -19.84
CA GLU A 560 -22.44 -70.34 -21.09
C GLU A 560 -21.07 -70.79 -21.65
N GLY A 561 -21.02 -71.98 -22.26
CA GLY A 561 -20.08 -72.30 -23.35
C GLY A 561 -18.71 -72.89 -23.00
N THR A 562 -18.56 -74.19 -23.21
CA THR A 562 -17.29 -74.96 -23.24
C THR A 562 -16.23 -74.47 -24.25
N SER A 563 -14.92 -74.60 -23.92
CA SER A 563 -13.88 -75.33 -24.72
C SER A 563 -12.45 -74.73 -24.73
N ASN A 564 -11.47 -75.56 -24.34
CA ASN A 564 -10.07 -75.70 -24.81
C ASN A 564 -9.04 -74.53 -24.85
N SER A 565 -7.98 -74.69 -24.03
CA SER A 565 -6.51 -74.55 -24.30
C SER A 565 -5.95 -73.34 -25.09
N VAL A 566 -4.80 -72.73 -24.73
CA VAL A 566 -3.43 -73.28 -24.88
C VAL A 566 -2.39 -72.47 -24.05
N ARG A 567 -1.27 -73.12 -23.65
CA ARG A 567 -0.08 -72.52 -22.97
C ARG A 567 0.83 -71.73 -23.93
N VAL A 568 1.72 -70.86 -23.40
CA VAL A 568 3.21 -70.91 -23.63
C VAL A 568 3.96 -69.85 -22.78
N ARG A 569 5.30 -70.01 -22.66
CA ARG A 569 6.20 -69.45 -21.63
C ARG A 569 6.95 -68.14 -22.01
N ARG A 570 7.41 -67.46 -20.94
CA ARG A 570 8.53 -66.49 -20.77
C ARG A 570 9.61 -66.40 -21.86
N VAL A 571 10.09 -65.17 -22.08
CA VAL A 571 11.53 -64.74 -22.05
C VAL A 571 11.60 -63.42 -21.20
N SER A 572 12.76 -62.79 -20.97
CA SER A 572 12.99 -61.94 -19.76
C SER A 572 14.03 -60.80 -19.84
N ARG A 573 13.85 -59.76 -18.98
CA ARG A 573 14.75 -58.61 -18.64
C ARG A 573 14.88 -57.52 -19.73
N SER A 574 14.93 -56.20 -19.46
CA SER A 574 15.22 -55.45 -18.20
C SER A 574 14.49 -54.08 -18.12
N GLU A 575 14.75 -53.32 -17.02
CA GLU A 575 14.50 -51.87 -16.82
C GLU A 575 13.09 -51.33 -16.41
N THR A 576 12.97 -51.11 -15.09
CA THR A 576 12.35 -49.95 -14.38
C THR A 576 10.98 -49.38 -14.80
N LYS A 577 9.93 -49.95 -14.18
CA LYS A 577 8.79 -49.27 -13.52
C LYS A 577 8.15 -48.04 -14.20
N LYS A 578 7.24 -48.29 -15.15
CA LYS A 578 5.85 -47.79 -15.04
C LYS A 578 4.90 -48.98 -15.18
N GLY A 579 4.19 -49.31 -14.09
CA GLY A 579 3.33 -50.49 -14.02
C GLY A 579 2.08 -50.35 -14.87
N SER A 580 2.14 -50.77 -16.13
CA SER A 580 0.96 -50.99 -16.95
C SER A 580 0.17 -52.18 -16.38
N LEU A 581 -0.89 -51.87 -15.62
CA LEU A 581 -1.90 -52.85 -15.23
C LEU A 581 -2.60 -53.32 -16.50
N ARG A 582 -2.27 -54.55 -16.91
CA ARG A 582 -2.95 -55.25 -18.01
C ARG A 582 -4.45 -55.32 -17.71
N VAL A 583 -5.26 -55.15 -18.74
CA VAL A 583 -6.72 -55.33 -18.69
C VAL A 583 -7.01 -56.77 -18.28
N GLY A 584 -7.34 -56.96 -16.99
CA GLY A 584 -7.92 -58.19 -16.47
C GLY A 584 -9.43 -58.10 -16.57
N GLN A 585 -10.05 -59.20 -17.03
CA GLN A 585 -11.46 -59.57 -16.86
C GLN A 585 -12.53 -58.48 -17.14
N ARG A 586 -13.40 -58.74 -18.14
CA ARG A 586 -14.74 -58.14 -18.16
C ARG A 586 -15.42 -58.52 -16.83
N THR A 587 -15.67 -57.54 -15.98
CA THR A 587 -16.30 -57.77 -14.68
C THR A 587 -17.78 -58.12 -14.86
N LYS A 588 -18.27 -59.08 -14.05
CA LYS A 588 -19.57 -59.74 -14.26
C LYS A 588 -20.70 -59.22 -13.36
N GLY A 589 -20.43 -58.32 -12.40
CA GLY A 589 -21.39 -57.83 -11.41
C GLY A 589 -21.88 -56.39 -11.65
N PHE A 590 -22.76 -55.90 -10.75
CA PHE A 590 -23.19 -54.50 -10.67
C PHE A 590 -22.11 -53.64 -10.01
N HIS A 591 -21.77 -52.52 -10.65
CA HIS A 591 -20.75 -51.58 -10.19
C HIS A 591 -21.35 -50.18 -9.98
N ALA A 592 -21.62 -49.83 -8.72
CA ALA A 592 -22.22 -48.54 -8.37
C ALA A 592 -21.40 -47.31 -8.80
N GLU A 593 -20.06 -47.42 -8.78
CA GLU A 593 -19.13 -46.35 -9.20
C GLU A 593 -19.34 -45.94 -10.66
N ASN A 594 -19.35 -46.92 -11.57
CA ASN A 594 -19.52 -46.70 -13.01
C ASN A 594 -20.83 -45.96 -13.33
N LEU A 595 -21.89 -46.20 -12.53
CA LEU A 595 -23.18 -45.56 -12.68
C LEU A 595 -23.21 -44.15 -12.06
N ASN A 596 -22.48 -43.94 -10.96
CA ASN A 596 -22.28 -42.61 -10.36
C ASN A 596 -21.45 -41.68 -11.26
N ASP A 597 -20.44 -42.20 -11.96
CA ASP A 597 -19.67 -41.41 -12.94
C ASP A 597 -20.57 -40.97 -14.12
N GLY A 598 -21.41 -41.88 -14.61
CA GLY A 598 -22.45 -41.54 -15.58
C GLY A 598 -23.43 -40.47 -15.07
N LEU A 599 -23.79 -40.54 -13.79
CA LEU A 599 -24.67 -39.58 -13.11
C LEU A 599 -24.08 -38.16 -13.07
N ILE A 600 -22.78 -38.03 -12.75
CA ILE A 600 -22.07 -36.75 -12.74
C ILE A 600 -22.05 -36.11 -14.14
N VAL A 601 -21.78 -36.93 -15.16
CA VAL A 601 -21.73 -36.48 -16.56
C VAL A 601 -23.13 -36.07 -17.04
N ALA A 602 -24.16 -36.88 -16.77
CA ALA A 602 -25.55 -36.57 -17.08
C ALA A 602 -26.02 -35.26 -16.42
N LYS A 603 -25.78 -35.09 -15.10
CA LYS A 603 -26.11 -33.86 -14.36
C LYS A 603 -25.43 -32.63 -14.96
N THR A 604 -24.16 -32.76 -15.33
CA THR A 604 -23.37 -31.65 -15.89
C THR A 604 -23.95 -31.17 -17.21
N PHE A 605 -24.29 -32.08 -18.13
CA PHE A 605 -24.79 -31.69 -19.45
C PHE A 605 -26.30 -31.42 -19.48
N GLY A 606 -27.11 -32.09 -18.67
CA GLY A 606 -28.55 -31.80 -18.55
C GLY A 606 -28.81 -30.39 -18.01
N SER A 607 -28.07 -29.96 -16.98
CA SER A 607 -28.16 -28.58 -16.45
C SER A 607 -27.57 -27.52 -17.40
N PHE A 608 -26.68 -27.91 -18.30
CA PHE A 608 -26.03 -27.03 -19.29
C PHE A 608 -26.96 -26.66 -20.46
N LEU A 609 -27.94 -27.50 -20.81
CA LEU A 609 -28.87 -27.26 -21.94
C LEU A 609 -29.79 -26.03 -21.77
N ASN A 610 -29.88 -25.48 -20.55
CA ASN A 610 -30.66 -24.28 -20.21
C ASN A 610 -29.80 -23.00 -20.04
N VAL A 611 -28.53 -23.02 -20.47
CA VAL A 611 -27.57 -21.92 -20.26
C VAL A 611 -27.52 -20.99 -21.47
N ASP A 612 -27.67 -19.68 -21.27
CA ASP A 612 -27.46 -18.67 -22.32
C ASP A 612 -25.97 -18.51 -22.63
N LEU A 613 -25.46 -19.35 -23.54
CA LEU A 613 -24.08 -19.25 -24.03
C LEU A 613 -23.76 -17.91 -24.71
N GLU A 614 -24.76 -17.25 -25.29
CA GLU A 614 -24.58 -15.94 -25.93
C GLU A 614 -24.36 -14.83 -24.89
N TYR A 615 -24.88 -15.01 -23.66
CA TYR A 615 -24.50 -14.17 -22.53
C TYR A 615 -23.02 -14.31 -22.17
N THR A 616 -22.49 -15.54 -22.05
CA THR A 616 -21.08 -15.77 -21.71
C THR A 616 -20.14 -15.27 -22.81
N SER A 617 -20.49 -15.45 -24.09
CA SER A 617 -19.71 -14.85 -25.19
C SER A 617 -19.74 -13.31 -25.15
N ARG A 618 -20.89 -12.68 -24.85
CA ARG A 618 -20.95 -11.22 -24.68
C ARG A 618 -20.11 -10.74 -23.49
N TYR A 619 -20.12 -11.46 -22.36
CA TYR A 619 -19.27 -11.16 -21.20
C TYR A 619 -17.78 -11.15 -21.56
N LEU A 620 -17.31 -12.19 -22.26
CA LEU A 620 -15.92 -12.30 -22.69
C LEU A 620 -15.52 -11.25 -23.74
N ASN A 621 -16.45 -10.80 -24.60
CA ASN A 621 -16.19 -9.67 -25.50
C ASN A 621 -15.92 -8.36 -24.74
N VAL A 622 -16.57 -8.13 -23.60
CA VAL A 622 -16.26 -6.97 -22.74
C VAL A 622 -14.87 -7.10 -22.12
N VAL A 623 -14.43 -8.32 -21.75
CA VAL A 623 -13.05 -8.57 -21.30
C VAL A 623 -12.04 -8.23 -22.41
N ILE A 624 -12.31 -8.61 -23.67
CA ILE A 624 -11.46 -8.25 -24.82
C ILE A 624 -11.38 -6.74 -25.03
N ASN A 625 -12.48 -6.01 -24.81
CA ASN A 625 -12.46 -4.54 -24.86
C ASN A 625 -11.55 -3.96 -23.76
N ILE A 626 -11.59 -4.49 -22.54
CA ILE A 626 -10.67 -4.11 -21.46
C ILE A 626 -9.21 -4.44 -21.84
N GLN A 627 -8.93 -5.66 -22.32
CA GLN A 627 -7.58 -6.06 -22.75
C GLN A 627 -7.01 -5.14 -23.85
N THR A 628 -7.86 -4.75 -24.80
CA THR A 628 -7.49 -3.85 -25.91
C THR A 628 -7.22 -2.42 -25.44
N ALA A 629 -8.08 -1.89 -24.55
CA ALA A 629 -7.88 -0.58 -23.93
C ALA A 629 -6.61 -0.58 -23.05
N LEU A 630 -6.41 -1.61 -22.23
CA LEU A 630 -5.25 -1.78 -21.35
C LEU A 630 -3.93 -1.75 -22.13
N LYS A 631 -3.85 -2.50 -23.23
CA LYS A 631 -2.68 -2.47 -24.11
C LYS A 631 -2.42 -1.08 -24.69
N THR A 632 -3.48 -0.35 -25.05
CA THR A 632 -3.38 1.04 -25.54
C THR A 632 -2.84 1.97 -24.45
N VAL A 633 -3.18 1.74 -23.17
CA VAL A 633 -2.60 2.46 -22.04
C VAL A 633 -1.11 2.12 -21.88
N GLU A 634 -0.74 0.84 -21.84
CA GLU A 634 0.66 0.40 -21.73
C GLU A 634 1.55 0.99 -22.84
N ASP A 635 1.08 0.95 -24.09
CA ASP A 635 1.74 1.57 -25.24
C ASP A 635 1.89 3.09 -25.05
N SER A 636 0.91 3.76 -24.43
CA SER A 636 0.99 5.21 -24.14
C SER A 636 2.03 5.56 -23.06
N PHE A 637 2.20 4.72 -22.03
CA PHE A 637 3.28 4.85 -21.05
C PHE A 637 4.66 4.72 -21.72
N HIS A 638 4.83 3.76 -22.64
CA HIS A 638 6.06 3.64 -23.44
C HIS A 638 6.29 4.83 -24.38
N VAL A 639 5.22 5.43 -24.94
CA VAL A 639 5.33 6.66 -25.74
C VAL A 639 5.78 7.85 -24.86
N ALA A 640 5.21 8.00 -23.66
CA ALA A 640 5.62 9.04 -22.70
C ALA A 640 7.08 8.88 -22.27
N GLU A 641 7.51 7.66 -21.93
CA GLU A 641 8.92 7.31 -21.63
C GLU A 641 9.86 7.74 -22.78
N ASN A 642 9.51 7.38 -24.02
CA ASN A 642 10.33 7.65 -25.21
C ASN A 642 10.28 9.11 -25.70
N ARG A 643 9.22 9.87 -25.39
CA ARG A 643 9.21 11.34 -25.55
C ARG A 643 10.17 11.98 -24.54
N THR A 644 10.12 11.53 -23.29
CA THR A 644 10.91 12.13 -22.21
C THR A 644 12.41 11.83 -22.34
N LYS A 645 12.80 10.63 -22.83
CA LYS A 645 14.20 10.35 -23.23
C LYS A 645 14.73 11.35 -24.26
N ARG A 646 13.94 11.70 -25.28
CA ARG A 646 14.36 12.66 -26.33
C ARG A 646 14.57 14.07 -25.76
N ALA A 647 13.76 14.47 -24.78
CA ALA A 647 13.96 15.73 -24.05
C ALA A 647 15.18 15.71 -23.12
N ALA A 648 15.52 14.56 -22.53
CA ALA A 648 16.70 14.40 -21.68
C ALA A 648 18.02 14.31 -22.48
N VAL A 649 17.99 13.70 -23.67
CA VAL A 649 19.18 13.53 -24.54
C VAL A 649 19.54 14.82 -25.29
N SER A 650 18.63 15.79 -25.45
CA SER A 650 18.86 17.03 -26.20
C SER A 650 19.72 18.09 -25.47
N GLY A 651 20.66 17.69 -24.62
CA GLY A 651 21.67 18.58 -24.03
C GLY A 651 21.18 19.61 -23.01
N VAL A 652 19.94 19.50 -22.51
CA VAL A 652 19.42 20.37 -21.44
C VAL A 652 19.82 19.79 -20.08
N ALA A 653 20.98 20.21 -19.58
CA ALA A 653 21.31 19.99 -18.17
C ALA A 653 20.24 20.69 -17.29
N SER A 654 19.80 20.00 -16.23
CA SER A 654 18.63 20.32 -15.37
C SER A 654 17.25 20.13 -16.03
N ASN A 655 16.76 18.89 -16.06
CA ASN A 655 15.31 18.65 -16.10
C ASN A 655 14.75 18.89 -14.68
N PRO A 656 13.84 19.86 -14.46
CA PRO A 656 13.41 20.24 -13.11
C PRO A 656 12.80 19.07 -12.34
N VAL A 657 12.06 18.15 -12.99
CA VAL A 657 11.39 17.03 -12.29
C VAL A 657 12.38 16.05 -11.66
N LEU A 658 13.64 16.04 -12.10
CA LEU A 658 14.68 15.15 -11.55
C LEU A 658 15.36 15.71 -10.30
N SER A 659 15.22 17.01 -10.01
CA SER A 659 15.87 17.67 -8.88
C SER A 659 15.12 17.55 -7.55
N LEU A 660 13.85 17.13 -7.57
CA LEU A 660 13.13 16.75 -6.35
C LEU A 660 13.62 15.39 -5.84
N ASN A 661 14.56 15.42 -4.89
CA ASN A 661 14.96 14.24 -4.13
C ASN A 661 13.76 13.66 -3.38
N ASN A 662 13.71 12.33 -3.22
CA ASN A 662 12.63 11.62 -2.54
C ASN A 662 11.21 11.98 -3.04
N SER A 663 11.05 12.34 -4.32
CA SER A 663 9.77 12.76 -4.92
C SER A 663 8.59 11.81 -4.65
N LYS A 664 8.84 10.49 -4.59
CA LYS A 664 7.84 9.49 -4.20
C LYS A 664 7.29 9.74 -2.79
N LEU A 665 8.16 9.90 -1.79
CA LEU A 665 7.77 10.14 -0.40
C LEU A 665 6.98 11.44 -0.24
N HIS A 666 7.44 12.53 -0.88
CA HIS A 666 6.74 13.81 -0.84
C HIS A 666 5.36 13.75 -1.53
N SER A 667 5.26 12.98 -2.61
CA SER A 667 4.00 12.71 -3.30
C SER A 667 3.03 11.88 -2.45
N GLU A 668 3.50 10.82 -1.79
CA GLU A 668 2.69 10.00 -0.87
C GLU A 668 2.18 10.84 0.30
N ASN A 669 3.08 11.53 1.00
CA ASN A 669 2.75 12.33 2.18
C ASN A 669 1.70 13.38 1.86
N LEU A 670 1.95 14.21 0.84
CA LEU A 670 1.03 15.29 0.49
C LEU A 670 -0.29 14.78 -0.08
N GLY A 671 -0.26 13.71 -0.89
CA GLY A 671 -1.47 13.06 -1.39
C GLY A 671 -2.37 12.55 -0.26
N ILE A 672 -1.80 11.80 0.71
CA ILE A 672 -2.56 11.29 1.86
C ILE A 672 -3.10 12.44 2.72
N CYS A 673 -2.32 13.51 2.93
CA CYS A 673 -2.80 14.71 3.60
C CYS A 673 -4.02 15.33 2.89
N THR A 674 -4.01 15.39 1.56
CA THR A 674 -5.16 15.90 0.79
C THR A 674 -6.37 14.98 0.78
N VAL A 675 -6.18 13.65 0.80
CA VAL A 675 -7.28 12.67 0.96
C VAL A 675 -7.95 12.83 2.32
N ALA A 676 -7.18 13.00 3.40
CA ALA A 676 -7.74 13.27 4.72
C ALA A 676 -8.52 14.59 4.76
N LEU A 677 -8.03 15.66 4.13
CA LEU A 677 -8.77 16.92 4.00
C LEU A 677 -10.06 16.76 3.16
N LEU A 678 -10.03 15.98 2.09
CA LEU A 678 -11.23 15.68 1.28
C LEU A 678 -12.28 14.92 2.09
N ASN A 679 -11.90 13.87 2.82
CA ASN A 679 -12.82 13.13 3.70
C ASN A 679 -13.45 14.08 4.75
N MET A 680 -12.69 15.05 5.26
CA MET A 680 -13.22 16.06 6.20
C MET A 680 -14.17 17.05 5.54
N VAL A 681 -13.93 17.41 4.28
CA VAL A 681 -14.88 18.18 3.45
C VAL A 681 -16.16 17.38 3.22
N GLU A 682 -16.07 16.07 2.97
CA GLU A 682 -17.24 15.20 2.83
C GLU A 682 -18.05 15.14 4.14
N VAL A 683 -17.39 14.95 5.28
CA VAL A 683 -18.00 15.04 6.64
C VAL A 683 -18.74 16.36 6.83
N GLN A 684 -18.14 17.49 6.44
CA GLN A 684 -18.78 18.80 6.50
C GLN A 684 -20.00 18.89 5.56
N SER A 685 -19.91 18.35 4.34
CA SER A 685 -21.02 18.33 3.37
C SER A 685 -22.19 17.44 3.82
N LYS A 686 -21.89 16.37 4.56
CA LYS A 686 -22.85 15.40 5.10
C LYS A 686 -23.24 15.65 6.56
N ARG A 687 -22.94 16.84 7.09
CA ARG A 687 -23.18 17.21 8.50
C ARG A 687 -24.60 16.91 8.98
N GLU A 688 -25.62 17.26 8.19
CA GLU A 688 -27.02 17.04 8.57
C GLU A 688 -27.47 15.58 8.40
N ASP A 689 -26.81 14.79 7.56
CA ASP A 689 -27.08 13.35 7.46
C ASP A 689 -26.42 12.60 8.62
N LEU A 690 -25.17 12.94 8.96
CA LEU A 690 -24.45 12.43 10.13
C LEU A 690 -25.19 12.72 11.46
N LYS A 691 -25.76 13.92 11.62
CA LYS A 691 -26.57 14.27 12.80
C LYS A 691 -27.82 13.39 13.01
N LYS A 692 -28.34 12.74 11.96
CA LYS A 692 -29.50 11.83 12.05
C LYS A 692 -29.11 10.42 12.48
N ILE A 693 -27.82 10.13 12.60
CA ILE A 693 -27.30 8.83 13.03
C ILE A 693 -27.22 8.81 14.55
N GLU A 694 -28.39 8.62 15.16
CA GLU A 694 -28.53 8.21 16.56
C GLU A 694 -28.20 6.71 16.73
N LYS A 695 -28.19 6.24 17.97
CA LYS A 695 -28.10 4.82 18.32
C LYS A 695 -29.04 3.94 17.47
N PHE A 696 -28.51 2.85 16.90
CA PHE A 696 -29.29 1.87 16.14
C PHE A 696 -30.15 0.97 17.03
N ASP A 697 -31.19 0.36 16.46
CA ASP A 697 -32.02 -0.64 17.15
C ASP A 697 -31.20 -1.87 17.55
N THR A 698 -31.64 -2.58 18.59
CA THR A 698 -30.92 -3.73 19.16
C THR A 698 -30.63 -4.80 18.11
N GLU A 699 -31.63 -5.17 17.30
CA GLU A 699 -31.52 -6.19 16.25
C GLU A 699 -30.41 -5.87 15.23
N ILE A 700 -30.28 -4.62 14.79
CA ILE A 700 -29.20 -4.19 13.88
C ILE A 700 -27.84 -4.23 14.59
N ARG A 701 -27.78 -3.87 15.88
CA ARG A 701 -26.54 -3.88 16.68
C ARG A 701 -26.08 -5.30 16.98
N ASP A 702 -27.00 -6.24 17.13
CA ASP A 702 -26.75 -7.66 17.33
C ASP A 702 -26.31 -8.33 16.02
N GLU A 703 -26.90 -7.97 14.88
CA GLU A 703 -26.41 -8.44 13.57
C GLU A 703 -25.03 -7.84 13.21
N MET A 704 -24.76 -6.58 13.57
CA MET A 704 -23.40 -6.02 13.55
C MET A 704 -22.44 -6.70 14.56
N LYS A 705 -22.96 -7.37 15.59
CA LYS A 705 -22.17 -8.16 16.55
C LYS A 705 -21.78 -9.51 15.91
N TYR A 706 -22.74 -10.23 15.31
CA TYR A 706 -22.50 -11.50 14.63
C TYR A 706 -21.68 -11.36 13.33
N ALA A 707 -21.79 -10.25 12.61
CA ALA A 707 -21.00 -10.00 11.39
C ALA A 707 -19.51 -9.66 11.63
N GLY A 708 -19.07 -9.55 12.89
CA GLY A 708 -17.65 -9.59 13.28
C GLY A 708 -17.11 -8.35 14.00
N ALA A 709 -15.98 -8.53 14.70
CA ALA A 709 -15.35 -7.52 15.56
C ALA A 709 -15.05 -6.17 14.85
N LEU A 710 -14.75 -6.19 13.55
CA LEU A 710 -14.45 -4.98 12.77
C LEU A 710 -15.66 -4.05 12.54
N LEU A 711 -16.86 -4.43 12.99
CA LEU A 711 -18.06 -3.58 13.00
C LEU A 711 -18.37 -2.97 14.38
N ARG A 712 -17.60 -3.30 15.43
CA ARG A 712 -17.77 -2.83 16.82
C ARG A 712 -18.02 -1.33 16.93
N ASN A 713 -17.20 -0.52 16.28
CA ASN A 713 -17.26 0.95 16.37
C ASN A 713 -18.42 1.58 15.58
N PHE A 714 -19.09 0.82 14.71
CA PHE A 714 -20.29 1.26 13.99
C PHE A 714 -21.60 0.93 14.72
N ARG A 715 -21.58 0.12 15.80
CA ARG A 715 -22.79 -0.28 16.55
C ARG A 715 -23.46 0.90 17.25
N ASP A 716 -22.67 1.82 17.78
CA ASP A 716 -23.14 3.03 18.48
C ASP A 716 -22.22 4.21 18.10
N PRO A 717 -22.35 4.76 16.88
CA PRO A 717 -21.39 5.72 16.32
C PRO A 717 -21.64 7.17 16.78
N GLU A 718 -22.72 7.41 17.52
CA GLU A 718 -23.29 8.75 17.78
C GLU A 718 -22.29 9.71 18.44
N ASP A 719 -21.56 9.27 19.47
CA ASP A 719 -20.62 10.12 20.20
C ASP A 719 -19.34 10.40 19.41
N SER A 720 -18.82 9.40 18.68
CA SER A 720 -17.74 9.57 17.72
C SER A 720 -18.12 10.56 16.61
N ILE A 721 -19.35 10.49 16.09
CA ILE A 721 -19.87 11.47 15.12
C ILE A 721 -19.92 12.88 15.73
N LYS A 722 -20.43 13.05 16.95
CA LYS A 722 -20.44 14.35 17.64
C LYS A 722 -19.02 14.91 17.81
N GLU A 723 -18.05 14.07 18.16
CA GLU A 723 -16.65 14.48 18.32
C GLU A 723 -16.01 14.87 16.99
N ILE A 724 -16.15 14.03 15.95
CA ILE A 724 -15.66 14.32 14.59
C ILE A 724 -16.21 15.66 14.13
N LEU A 725 -17.52 15.88 14.24
CA LEU A 725 -18.17 17.13 13.81
C LEU A 725 -17.64 18.35 14.59
N LYS A 726 -17.40 18.21 15.91
CA LYS A 726 -16.80 19.26 16.75
C LYS A 726 -15.35 19.57 16.34
N LYS A 727 -14.52 18.56 16.06
CA LYS A 727 -13.13 18.75 15.62
C LYS A 727 -13.08 19.31 14.18
N THR A 728 -13.97 18.88 13.28
CA THR A 728 -14.13 19.48 11.94
C THR A 728 -14.51 20.96 12.00
N ASP A 729 -15.41 21.36 12.90
CA ASP A 729 -15.75 22.79 13.09
C ASP A 729 -14.54 23.62 13.57
N GLN A 730 -13.66 23.04 14.41
CA GLN A 730 -12.39 23.66 14.81
C GLN A 730 -11.42 23.79 13.63
N VAL A 731 -11.21 22.72 12.86
CA VAL A 731 -10.34 22.72 11.67
C VAL A 731 -10.82 23.73 10.63
N ASN A 732 -12.13 23.82 10.38
CA ASN A 732 -12.71 24.82 9.48
C ASN A 732 -12.52 26.28 9.98
N LYS A 733 -12.52 26.50 11.30
CA LYS A 733 -12.18 27.81 11.90
C LYS A 733 -10.70 28.17 11.66
N LEU A 734 -9.79 27.20 11.78
CA LEU A 734 -8.36 27.40 11.51
C LEU A 734 -8.10 27.63 10.01
N ALA A 735 -8.75 26.88 9.12
CA ALA A 735 -8.69 27.10 7.68
C ALA A 735 -9.09 28.56 7.32
N LYS A 736 -10.18 29.06 7.92
CA LYS A 736 -10.60 30.47 7.75
C LYS A 736 -9.56 31.48 8.24
N GLN A 737 -8.77 31.15 9.27
CA GLN A 737 -7.72 32.02 9.80
C GLN A 737 -6.45 31.98 8.94
N TRP A 738 -6.10 30.84 8.34
CA TRP A 738 -4.79 30.63 7.70
C TRP A 738 -4.81 30.57 6.17
N LYS A 739 -5.98 30.50 5.51
CA LYS A 739 -6.07 30.35 4.04
C LYS A 739 -5.30 31.39 3.20
N ASP A 740 -5.07 32.59 3.74
CA ASP A 740 -4.39 33.68 3.04
C ASP A 740 -2.88 33.80 3.38
N GLU A 741 -2.43 33.02 4.38
CA GLU A 741 -1.06 32.97 4.93
C GLU A 741 -0.05 32.27 4.00
N ASP A 742 1.19 32.10 4.44
CA ASP A 742 2.17 31.24 3.76
C ASP A 742 1.74 29.75 3.82
N PRO A 743 1.97 28.94 2.75
CA PRO A 743 1.65 27.52 2.76
C PRO A 743 2.28 26.74 3.91
N SER A 744 3.45 27.16 4.41
CA SER A 744 4.12 26.57 5.58
C SER A 744 3.29 26.73 6.87
N LYS A 745 2.49 27.81 6.96
CA LYS A 745 1.56 28.07 8.06
C LYS A 745 0.20 27.42 7.81
N MET A 746 -0.30 27.44 6.57
CA MET A 746 -1.50 26.68 6.19
C MET A 746 -1.34 25.19 6.54
N ALA A 747 -0.15 24.61 6.34
CA ALA A 747 0.12 23.18 6.55
C ALA A 747 0.05 22.72 8.01
N GLU A 748 0.00 23.65 8.99
CA GLU A 748 -0.32 23.30 10.38
C GLU A 748 -1.72 22.65 10.50
N ILE A 749 -2.61 22.86 9.52
CA ILE A 749 -3.93 22.23 9.48
C ILE A 749 -3.84 20.69 9.52
N PHE A 750 -2.81 20.10 8.92
CA PHE A 750 -2.61 18.64 8.91
C PHE A 750 -2.38 18.09 10.33
N TYR A 751 -1.66 18.81 11.18
CA TYR A 751 -1.47 18.44 12.59
C TYR A 751 -2.79 18.40 13.36
N HIS A 752 -3.69 19.35 13.09
CA HIS A 752 -5.02 19.36 13.71
C HIS A 752 -5.93 18.23 13.20
N VAL A 753 -5.81 17.83 11.93
CA VAL A 753 -6.49 16.63 11.40
C VAL A 753 -5.91 15.35 11.98
N ALA A 754 -4.59 15.27 12.23
CA ALA A 754 -3.94 14.12 12.88
C ALA A 754 -4.40 13.89 14.33
N GLY A 755 -5.05 14.89 14.95
CA GLY A 755 -5.69 14.80 16.27
C GLY A 755 -7.12 14.23 16.25
N ILE A 756 -7.59 13.74 15.09
CA ILE A 756 -8.88 13.05 14.94
C ILE A 756 -8.59 11.57 14.67
N ASP A 757 -9.11 10.68 15.51
CA ASP A 757 -9.00 9.23 15.28
C ASP A 757 -10.22 8.73 14.47
N GLY A 758 -11.44 9.13 14.88
CA GLY A 758 -12.65 8.98 14.09
C GLY A 758 -13.46 7.71 14.39
N ILE A 759 -13.94 7.00 13.36
CA ILE A 759 -14.60 5.69 13.50
C ILE A 759 -13.80 4.66 12.70
N ILE A 760 -13.00 3.87 13.43
CA ILE A 760 -12.16 2.80 12.88
C ILE A 760 -13.04 1.58 12.62
N GLY A 761 -13.05 1.00 11.41
CA GLY A 761 -13.78 -0.24 11.17
C GLY A 761 -13.95 -0.58 9.69
N ASN A 762 -14.48 -1.78 9.43
CA ASN A 762 -14.62 -2.31 8.08
C ASN A 762 -15.95 -1.88 7.41
N ARG A 763 -15.90 -0.84 6.57
CA ARG A 763 -17.06 -0.37 5.78
C ARG A 763 -17.54 -1.39 4.74
N GLU A 764 -16.67 -2.28 4.25
CA GLU A 764 -17.07 -3.40 3.37
C GLU A 764 -17.96 -4.40 4.12
N GLY A 765 -17.67 -4.64 5.41
CA GLY A 765 -18.48 -5.46 6.31
C GLY A 765 -19.89 -4.87 6.51
N LEU A 766 -20.00 -3.55 6.71
CA LEU A 766 -21.29 -2.87 6.76
C LEU A 766 -22.07 -3.00 5.44
N ALA A 767 -21.39 -2.83 4.30
CA ALA A 767 -22.02 -2.96 2.98
C ALA A 767 -22.49 -4.39 2.70
N LYS A 768 -21.72 -5.39 3.12
CA LYS A 768 -22.09 -6.81 3.07
C LYS A 768 -23.31 -7.11 3.94
N LEU A 769 -23.31 -6.68 5.20
CA LEU A 769 -24.42 -6.85 6.14
C LEU A 769 -25.72 -6.25 5.58
N LEU A 770 -25.67 -4.99 5.12
CA LEU A 770 -26.82 -4.33 4.51
C LEU A 770 -27.30 -5.03 3.22
N TYR A 771 -26.40 -5.65 2.45
CA TYR A 771 -26.76 -6.44 1.28
C TYR A 771 -27.43 -7.77 1.67
N GLU A 772 -26.93 -8.47 2.68
CA GLU A 772 -27.46 -9.76 3.14
C GLU A 772 -28.87 -9.60 3.72
N HIS A 773 -29.07 -8.57 4.55
CA HIS A 773 -30.36 -8.27 5.20
C HIS A 773 -31.26 -7.32 4.39
N ARG A 774 -30.98 -7.06 3.10
CA ARG A 774 -31.73 -6.10 2.25
C ARG A 774 -33.22 -6.36 2.04
N ARG A 775 -33.73 -7.50 2.53
CA ARG A 775 -35.16 -7.89 2.49
C ARG A 775 -35.84 -7.77 3.85
N ASP A 776 -35.06 -7.58 4.90
CA ASP A 776 -35.52 -7.38 6.26
C ASP A 776 -36.13 -5.96 6.39
N PRO A 777 -37.34 -5.81 6.95
CA PRO A 777 -37.95 -4.50 7.20
C PRO A 777 -37.07 -3.58 8.06
N VAL A 778 -36.40 -4.10 9.08
CA VAL A 778 -35.63 -3.32 10.06
C VAL A 778 -34.38 -2.73 9.42
N PHE A 779 -33.65 -3.54 8.65
CA PHE A 779 -32.51 -3.06 7.86
C PHE A 779 -32.91 -2.11 6.74
N LYS A 780 -34.11 -2.25 6.18
CA LYS A 780 -34.60 -1.35 5.14
C LYS A 780 -34.82 0.07 5.67
N ASP A 781 -35.32 0.21 6.89
CA ASP A 781 -35.57 1.51 7.51
C ASP A 781 -34.27 2.15 8.04
N ALA A 782 -33.31 1.34 8.50
CA ALA A 782 -31.96 1.80 8.86
C ALA A 782 -31.03 2.04 7.65
N ALA A 783 -31.38 1.57 6.46
CA ALA A 783 -30.54 1.65 5.26
C ALA A 783 -30.00 3.07 4.94
N PRO A 784 -30.73 4.19 5.11
CA PRO A 784 -30.18 5.52 4.85
C PRO A 784 -29.06 5.91 5.83
N LYS A 785 -29.21 5.56 7.11
CA LYS A 785 -28.19 5.79 8.15
C LYS A 785 -26.95 4.92 7.87
N LEU A 786 -27.15 3.64 7.61
CA LEU A 786 -26.07 2.69 7.28
C LEU A 786 -25.32 3.09 6.00
N ASN A 787 -26.02 3.47 4.92
CA ASN A 787 -25.39 3.97 3.70
C ASN A 787 -24.51 5.19 3.99
N THR A 788 -24.92 6.10 4.88
CA THR A 788 -24.12 7.29 5.22
C THR A 788 -22.77 6.90 5.86
N LEU A 789 -22.76 5.89 6.75
CA LEU A 789 -21.51 5.34 7.34
C LEU A 789 -20.68 4.52 6.35
N ILE A 790 -21.34 3.83 5.41
CA ILE A 790 -20.68 3.05 4.36
C ILE A 790 -19.95 3.97 3.37
N TRP A 791 -20.59 5.06 2.92
CA TRP A 791 -20.02 5.93 1.89
C TRP A 791 -18.94 6.89 2.40
N LEU A 792 -19.09 7.45 3.60
CA LEU A 792 -18.10 8.36 4.19
C LEU A 792 -16.92 7.57 4.79
N ASN A 793 -15.69 7.97 4.48
CA ASN A 793 -14.54 7.49 5.26
C ASN A 793 -14.38 8.33 6.53
N LEU A 794 -14.58 7.69 7.68
CA LEU A 794 -14.50 8.30 9.00
C LEU A 794 -13.28 7.83 9.82
N ASP A 795 -12.42 6.96 9.27
CA ASP A 795 -11.14 6.59 9.90
C ASP A 795 -10.08 7.64 9.52
N PHE A 796 -9.78 8.52 10.48
CA PHE A 796 -8.71 9.51 10.35
C PHE A 796 -7.41 9.04 11.00
N GLN A 797 -7.47 8.04 11.89
CA GLN A 797 -6.30 7.45 12.54
C GLN A 797 -5.35 6.82 11.52
N THR A 798 -5.88 6.17 10.48
CA THR A 798 -5.09 5.58 9.38
C THR A 798 -4.20 6.62 8.66
N TYR A 799 -4.55 7.91 8.67
CA TYR A 799 -3.74 8.98 8.05
C TYR A 799 -2.72 9.63 8.98
N LYS A 800 -2.81 9.38 10.30
CA LYS A 800 -2.13 10.13 11.37
C LYS A 800 -0.63 10.32 11.16
N SER A 801 0.10 9.25 10.84
CA SER A 801 1.56 9.31 10.63
C SER A 801 1.95 10.26 9.47
N ARG A 802 1.19 10.24 8.38
CA ARG A 802 1.51 11.02 7.15
C ARG A 802 1.07 12.48 7.27
N LEU A 803 0.00 12.73 8.02
CA LEU A 803 -0.45 14.08 8.38
C LEU A 803 0.59 14.84 9.23
N LEU A 804 1.28 14.15 10.15
CA LEU A 804 2.36 14.76 10.94
C LEU A 804 3.56 15.18 10.06
N ASP A 805 3.85 14.44 8.99
CA ASP A 805 4.90 14.77 8.00
C ASP A 805 4.48 15.83 6.96
N GLY A 806 3.19 16.18 6.89
CA GLY A 806 2.63 17.07 5.88
C GLY A 806 3.28 18.46 5.87
N ARG A 807 3.51 19.05 7.05
CA ARG A 807 4.15 20.37 7.19
C ARG A 807 5.58 20.38 6.65
N PHE A 808 6.40 19.40 7.05
CA PHE A 808 7.78 19.27 6.56
C PHE A 808 7.84 19.04 5.05
N THR A 809 6.88 18.28 4.52
CA THR A 809 6.72 18.04 3.09
C THR A 809 6.44 19.34 2.33
N VAL A 810 5.51 20.18 2.81
CA VAL A 810 5.23 21.51 2.21
C VAL A 810 6.45 22.44 2.27
N ILE A 811 7.20 22.45 3.38
CA ILE A 811 8.44 23.25 3.51
C ILE A 811 9.50 22.78 2.49
N THR A 812 9.67 21.47 2.31
CA THR A 812 10.62 20.93 1.32
C THR A 812 10.20 21.24 -0.11
N LEU A 813 8.91 21.12 -0.43
CA LEU A 813 8.38 21.49 -1.75
C LEU A 813 8.54 22.98 -2.02
N LYS A 814 8.30 23.85 -1.04
CA LYS A 814 8.57 25.28 -1.14
C LYS A 814 10.03 25.55 -1.50
N LYS A 815 10.98 24.92 -0.78
CA LYS A 815 12.42 25.02 -1.08
C LYS A 815 12.76 24.53 -2.50
N TYR A 816 12.18 23.40 -2.93
CA TYR A 816 12.40 22.86 -4.27
C TYR A 816 11.88 23.81 -5.37
N PHE A 817 10.67 24.38 -5.22
CA PHE A 817 10.13 25.35 -6.16
C PHE A 817 10.93 26.66 -6.16
N ASP A 818 11.36 27.12 -4.99
CA ASP A 818 12.32 28.22 -4.82
C ASP A 818 13.62 27.95 -5.60
N GLU A 819 14.18 26.73 -5.52
CA GLU A 819 15.38 26.32 -6.27
C GLU A 819 15.14 26.33 -7.80
N ILE A 820 14.09 25.68 -8.32
CA ILE A 820 13.86 25.56 -9.77
C ILE A 820 13.32 26.83 -10.45
N PHE A 821 12.72 27.76 -9.69
CA PHE A 821 12.31 29.07 -10.19
C PHE A 821 13.34 30.18 -9.86
N GLY A 822 14.37 29.84 -9.08
CA GLY A 822 15.60 30.61 -8.92
C GLY A 822 15.51 31.70 -7.85
N HIS A 823 15.23 31.32 -6.60
CA HIS A 823 15.12 32.21 -5.44
C HIS A 823 16.46 32.54 -4.75
N SER A 824 17.62 32.17 -5.32
CA SER A 824 18.89 32.79 -4.93
C SER A 824 18.91 34.24 -5.44
N PHE A 825 18.34 35.16 -4.66
CA PHE A 825 18.49 36.60 -4.89
C PHE A 825 19.89 37.09 -4.47
N MET A 826 20.55 36.38 -3.55
CA MET A 826 21.99 36.55 -3.43
C MET A 826 22.64 36.12 -4.74
N ASP A 827 23.50 37.00 -5.25
CA ASP A 827 24.34 36.79 -6.42
C ASP A 827 25.30 35.60 -6.27
N LYS A 828 25.29 34.88 -5.13
CA LYS A 828 26.12 33.71 -4.81
C LYS A 828 25.28 32.45 -4.59
N VAL A 829 25.64 31.35 -5.25
CA VAL A 829 25.15 29.98 -4.98
C VAL A 829 26.34 29.17 -4.47
N ASN A 830 26.20 28.47 -3.33
CA ASN A 830 27.29 27.72 -2.68
C ASN A 830 28.57 28.56 -2.45
N GLY A 831 28.43 29.87 -2.24
CA GLY A 831 29.55 30.81 -2.06
C GLY A 831 30.15 31.39 -3.35
N GLU A 832 29.83 30.84 -4.53
CA GLU A 832 30.34 31.34 -5.82
C GLU A 832 29.31 32.17 -6.57
N ASN A 833 29.74 33.24 -7.28
CA ASN A 833 28.79 34.12 -7.97
C ASN A 833 28.03 33.37 -9.08
N ALA A 834 26.72 33.54 -9.18
CA ALA A 834 25.83 32.83 -10.09
C ALA A 834 26.19 33.03 -11.58
N LEU A 835 26.73 34.19 -11.95
CA LEU A 835 27.29 34.39 -13.28
C LEU A 835 28.57 33.55 -13.47
N LEU A 836 29.49 33.59 -12.51
CA LEU A 836 30.77 32.87 -12.58
C LEU A 836 30.56 31.35 -12.63
N GLY A 837 29.64 30.80 -11.82
CA GLY A 837 29.22 29.40 -11.89
C GLY A 837 28.67 29.04 -13.27
N SER A 838 27.77 29.87 -13.84
CA SER A 838 27.22 29.63 -15.18
C SER A 838 28.28 29.64 -16.31
N ILE A 839 29.38 30.38 -16.15
CA ILE A 839 30.50 30.36 -17.09
C ILE A 839 31.35 29.09 -16.93
N HIS A 840 31.57 28.62 -15.70
CA HIS A 840 32.28 27.37 -15.43
C HIS A 840 31.53 26.14 -15.96
N GLU A 841 30.19 26.15 -15.85
CA GLU A 841 29.29 25.13 -16.43
C GLU A 841 29.12 25.26 -17.96
N ILE A 842 29.62 26.34 -18.58
CA ILE A 842 29.40 26.67 -20.00
C ILE A 842 27.88 26.82 -20.31
N ASN A 843 27.07 27.15 -19.29
CA ASN A 843 25.62 27.19 -19.37
C ASN A 843 25.13 28.58 -19.82
N LYS A 844 25.09 28.77 -21.14
CA LYS A 844 24.62 30.01 -21.80
C LYS A 844 23.21 30.43 -21.36
N THR A 845 22.31 29.48 -21.04
CA THR A 845 20.95 29.79 -20.60
C THR A 845 20.94 30.40 -19.21
N ASN A 846 21.64 29.77 -18.25
CA ASN A 846 21.76 30.28 -16.89
C ASN A 846 22.49 31.63 -16.87
N MET A 847 23.56 31.78 -17.68
CA MET A 847 24.26 33.04 -17.88
C MET A 847 23.31 34.14 -18.37
N LEU A 848 22.48 33.89 -19.39
CA LEU A 848 21.52 34.88 -19.90
C LEU A 848 20.39 35.20 -18.90
N ILE A 849 20.02 34.27 -18.01
CA ILE A 849 19.06 34.52 -16.93
C ILE A 849 19.70 35.45 -15.88
N ALA A 850 20.94 35.15 -15.44
CA ALA A 850 21.70 35.98 -14.52
C ALA A 850 21.88 37.41 -15.07
N LEU A 851 22.35 37.56 -16.32
CA LEU A 851 22.53 38.84 -16.99
C LEU A 851 21.21 39.63 -17.16
N LYS A 852 20.07 38.94 -17.27
CA LYS A 852 18.75 39.58 -17.27
C LYS A 852 18.31 40.04 -15.88
N ARG A 853 18.65 39.33 -14.80
CA ARG A 853 18.33 39.71 -13.41
C ARG A 853 19.24 40.81 -12.84
N GLY A 854 20.33 41.13 -13.52
CA GLY A 854 21.18 42.28 -13.20
C GLY A 854 22.36 41.99 -12.28
N VAL A 855 22.85 40.75 -12.25
CA VAL A 855 24.04 40.33 -11.47
C VAL A 855 25.24 41.31 -11.59
N TYR A 856 26.09 41.34 -10.58
CA TYR A 856 27.37 42.06 -10.59
C TYR A 856 28.32 41.47 -11.64
N ILE A 857 28.16 41.93 -12.89
CA ILE A 857 28.75 41.35 -14.11
C ILE A 857 30.29 41.33 -14.13
N ASN A 858 30.90 42.17 -13.29
CA ASN A 858 32.34 42.35 -13.17
C ASN A 858 32.96 41.66 -11.93
N ALA A 859 32.17 40.87 -11.19
CA ALA A 859 32.66 40.13 -10.03
C ALA A 859 33.81 39.17 -10.40
N TYR A 860 34.74 39.01 -9.46
CA TYR A 860 35.88 38.11 -9.52
C TYR A 860 35.57 36.79 -8.81
N ASN A 861 36.12 35.69 -9.33
CA ASN A 861 36.08 34.39 -8.66
C ASN A 861 37.22 34.25 -7.64
N LYS A 862 37.23 33.14 -6.90
CA LYS A 862 38.31 32.77 -5.96
C LYS A 862 39.71 32.65 -6.60
N PHE A 863 39.79 32.58 -7.93
CA PHE A 863 41.03 32.59 -8.72
C PHE A 863 41.37 33.99 -9.25
N GLY A 864 40.73 35.06 -8.75
CA GLY A 864 41.00 36.43 -9.14
C GLY A 864 40.65 36.78 -10.58
N ASN A 865 39.76 36.01 -11.23
CA ASN A 865 39.35 36.20 -12.63
C ASN A 865 37.86 36.57 -12.71
N THR A 866 37.50 37.51 -13.59
CA THR A 866 36.08 37.82 -13.86
C THR A 866 35.43 36.79 -14.81
N ALA A 867 34.11 36.90 -15.02
CA ALA A 867 33.37 36.09 -15.99
C ALA A 867 33.98 36.17 -17.40
N LEU A 868 34.40 37.37 -17.82
CA LEU A 868 34.96 37.60 -19.15
C LEU A 868 36.39 37.04 -19.29
N HIS A 869 37.22 37.13 -18.25
CA HIS A 869 38.53 36.47 -18.21
C HIS A 869 38.36 34.95 -18.38
N SER A 870 37.45 34.37 -17.61
CA SER A 870 37.21 32.92 -17.58
C SER A 870 36.67 32.40 -18.92
N ALA A 871 35.67 33.07 -19.51
CA ALA A 871 35.13 32.74 -20.83
C ALA A 871 36.16 32.88 -21.96
N THR A 872 37.09 33.84 -21.84
CA THR A 872 38.18 34.03 -22.79
C THR A 872 39.24 32.94 -22.66
N LYS A 873 39.74 32.68 -21.44
CA LYS A 873 40.74 31.63 -21.15
C LYS A 873 40.25 30.24 -21.58
N ALA A 874 38.96 29.96 -21.43
CA ALA A 874 38.36 28.69 -21.82
C ALA A 874 38.15 28.53 -23.35
N GLY A 875 38.07 29.63 -24.10
CA GLY A 875 37.86 29.62 -25.54
C GLY A 875 36.39 29.49 -25.95
N HIS A 876 35.48 30.28 -25.35
CA HIS A 876 34.04 30.30 -25.67
C HIS A 876 33.55 31.61 -26.31
N PRO A 877 33.61 31.74 -27.66
CA PRO A 877 33.23 32.95 -28.40
C PRO A 877 31.83 33.48 -28.05
N GLU A 878 30.84 32.60 -27.97
CA GLU A 878 29.45 33.01 -27.72
C GLU A 878 29.24 33.63 -26.34
N LEU A 879 29.97 33.15 -25.33
CA LEU A 879 29.89 33.69 -23.97
C LEU A 879 30.60 35.04 -23.90
N VAL A 880 31.78 35.17 -24.51
CA VAL A 880 32.52 36.45 -24.63
C VAL A 880 31.68 37.51 -25.35
N ASP A 881 31.06 37.18 -26.48
CA ASP A 881 30.19 38.08 -27.24
C ASP A 881 28.95 38.51 -26.44
N ALA A 882 28.29 37.59 -25.73
CA ALA A 882 27.14 37.91 -24.89
C ALA A 882 27.52 38.80 -23.69
N LEU A 883 28.58 38.45 -22.96
CA LEU A 883 29.09 39.20 -21.81
C LEU A 883 29.47 40.65 -22.19
N ILE A 884 30.14 40.85 -23.33
CA ILE A 884 30.51 42.19 -23.81
C ILE A 884 29.27 43.01 -24.16
N ARG A 885 28.29 42.41 -24.85
CA ARG A 885 27.00 43.08 -25.18
C ARG A 885 26.18 43.46 -23.94
N HIS A 886 26.38 42.78 -22.81
CA HIS A 886 25.75 43.07 -21.53
C HIS A 886 26.55 44.02 -20.62
N GLY A 887 27.68 44.57 -21.10
CA GLY A 887 28.39 45.67 -20.43
C GLY A 887 29.56 45.27 -19.55
N THR A 888 30.07 44.03 -19.64
CA THR A 888 31.32 43.67 -18.95
C THR A 888 32.43 44.68 -19.22
N ASP A 889 33.16 45.05 -18.17
CA ASP A 889 34.35 45.86 -18.31
C ASP A 889 35.52 45.00 -18.78
N ARG A 890 36.13 45.43 -19.88
CA ARG A 890 37.23 44.75 -20.58
C ARG A 890 38.60 45.29 -20.19
N THR A 891 38.62 46.33 -19.34
CA THR A 891 39.84 46.98 -18.83
C THR A 891 40.25 46.49 -17.45
N LEU A 892 39.38 45.73 -16.77
CA LEU A 892 39.67 45.09 -15.49
C LEU A 892 40.84 44.12 -15.64
N LEU A 893 41.76 44.16 -14.67
CA LEU A 893 42.88 43.24 -14.58
C LEU A 893 42.54 42.11 -13.60
N ASN A 894 42.90 40.88 -13.97
CA ASN A 894 42.94 39.77 -13.02
C ASN A 894 44.18 39.85 -12.11
N VAL A 895 44.31 38.87 -11.21
CA VAL A 895 45.47 38.70 -10.31
C VAL A 895 46.81 38.38 -11.02
N GLU A 896 46.79 38.08 -12.32
CA GLU A 896 48.00 37.96 -13.16
C GLU A 896 48.36 39.32 -13.81
N ASN A 897 47.70 40.42 -13.42
CA ASN A 897 47.76 41.75 -14.05
C ASN A 897 47.42 41.78 -15.55
N ARG A 898 46.57 40.85 -16.01
CA ARG A 898 46.13 40.70 -17.40
C ARG A 898 44.68 41.13 -17.57
N THR A 899 44.38 41.77 -18.70
CA THR A 899 43.00 42.01 -19.17
C THR A 899 42.36 40.72 -19.72
N PRO A 900 41.03 40.66 -19.89
CA PRO A 900 40.36 39.51 -20.47
C PRO A 900 40.88 39.14 -21.87
N GLU A 901 41.21 40.12 -22.72
CA GLU A 901 41.74 39.88 -24.07
C GLU A 901 43.15 39.24 -24.03
N GLN A 902 43.96 39.57 -23.03
CA GLN A 902 45.29 38.97 -22.81
C GLN A 902 45.22 37.52 -22.27
N MET A 903 44.04 37.01 -21.90
CA MET A 903 43.85 35.60 -21.51
C MET A 903 43.81 34.62 -22.70
N ILE A 904 43.90 35.13 -23.95
CA ILE A 904 44.04 34.31 -25.15
C ILE A 904 45.47 33.72 -25.17
N PRO A 905 45.67 32.39 -25.16
CA PRO A 905 47.00 31.81 -25.01
C PRO A 905 47.97 32.19 -26.14
N PHE A 906 49.22 32.51 -25.81
CA PHE A 906 50.25 32.75 -26.82
C PHE A 906 50.51 31.50 -27.67
N LYS A 907 50.64 31.66 -29.00
CA LYS A 907 50.77 30.52 -29.96
C LYS A 907 49.68 29.45 -29.82
N PHE A 908 48.44 29.84 -29.53
CA PHE A 908 47.32 28.90 -29.38
C PHE A 908 47.11 27.98 -30.59
N GLN A 909 47.50 28.37 -31.81
CA GLN A 909 47.45 27.50 -33.00
C GLN A 909 48.30 26.23 -32.84
N ILE A 910 49.39 26.30 -32.07
CA ILE A 910 50.32 25.19 -31.83
C ILE A 910 49.97 24.47 -30.51
N LEU A 911 49.67 25.24 -29.46
CA LEU A 911 49.42 24.68 -28.11
C LEU A 911 48.00 24.13 -27.93
N PHE A 912 47.01 24.66 -28.66
CA PHE A 912 45.60 24.32 -28.54
C PHE A 912 44.91 24.24 -29.92
N PRO A 913 45.39 23.38 -30.85
CA PRO A 913 44.93 23.36 -32.24
C PRO A 913 43.41 23.16 -32.37
N GLU A 914 42.81 22.30 -31.55
CA GLU A 914 41.34 22.07 -31.53
C GLU A 914 40.51 23.29 -31.11
N ARG A 915 41.12 24.29 -30.49
CA ARG A 915 40.46 25.54 -30.06
C ARG A 915 40.91 26.76 -30.86
N ALA A 916 41.79 26.59 -31.86
CA ALA A 916 42.40 27.70 -32.57
C ALA A 916 41.35 28.61 -33.25
N GLU A 917 40.41 28.03 -33.98
CA GLU A 917 39.31 28.77 -34.61
C GLU A 917 38.49 29.57 -33.58
N ARG A 918 38.26 29.01 -32.39
CA ARG A 918 37.51 29.69 -31.31
C ARG A 918 38.28 30.87 -30.75
N TYR A 919 39.59 30.75 -30.55
CA TYR A 919 40.41 31.88 -30.11
C TYR A 919 40.51 32.98 -31.19
N GLU A 920 40.54 32.62 -32.47
CA GLU A 920 40.48 33.60 -33.58
C GLU A 920 39.12 34.32 -33.65
N GLN A 921 38.01 33.59 -33.46
CA GLN A 921 36.68 34.18 -33.31
C GLN A 921 36.62 35.15 -32.12
N ILE A 922 37.23 34.81 -30.98
CA ILE A 922 37.32 35.69 -29.80
C ILE A 922 38.14 36.95 -30.09
N GLN A 923 39.31 36.85 -30.73
CA GLN A 923 40.08 38.03 -31.16
C GLN A 923 39.25 38.96 -32.06
N ASN A 924 38.46 38.39 -32.97
CA ASN A 924 37.57 39.15 -33.84
C ASN A 924 36.40 39.80 -33.07
N ILE A 925 35.88 39.16 -32.02
CA ILE A 925 34.88 39.74 -31.11
C ILE A 925 35.47 40.94 -30.35
N TYR A 926 36.67 40.83 -29.77
CA TYR A 926 37.33 41.95 -29.08
C TYR A 926 37.56 43.14 -30.04
N LYS A 927 38.13 42.90 -31.23
CA LYS A 927 38.31 43.92 -32.28
C LYS A 927 36.98 44.60 -32.67
N LYS A 928 35.93 43.81 -32.95
CA LYS A 928 34.58 44.28 -33.32
C LYS A 928 33.95 45.21 -32.29
N TYR A 929 34.24 45.00 -31.01
CA TYR A 929 33.68 45.77 -29.90
C TYR A 929 34.65 46.77 -29.27
N GLN A 930 35.93 46.85 -29.70
CA GLN A 930 36.98 47.64 -29.06
C GLN A 930 36.52 49.06 -28.66
N LYS A 931 35.95 49.81 -29.61
CA LYS A 931 35.46 51.20 -29.43
C LYS A 931 33.99 51.32 -29.00
N LYS A 932 33.31 50.22 -28.63
CA LYS A 932 31.90 50.21 -28.22
C LYS A 932 31.78 50.04 -26.70
N LYS A 933 30.86 50.77 -26.08
CA LYS A 933 30.45 50.59 -24.68
C LYS A 933 28.99 50.13 -24.64
N TYR A 934 28.67 49.25 -23.70
CA TYR A 934 27.33 48.73 -23.47
C TYR A 934 26.87 49.10 -22.06
N LYS A 935 25.56 49.31 -21.87
CA LYS A 935 25.00 49.68 -20.57
C LYS A 935 24.91 48.43 -19.69
N ILE A 936 25.56 48.47 -18.53
CA ILE A 936 25.41 47.46 -17.48
C ILE A 936 23.98 47.52 -16.92
N ARG A 937 23.35 46.36 -16.72
CA ARG A 937 22.16 46.23 -15.88
C ARG A 937 22.63 45.98 -14.45
N VAL A 938 22.26 46.88 -13.53
CA VAL A 938 22.49 46.72 -12.09
C VAL A 938 21.49 45.75 -11.48
N PRO A 939 21.75 45.17 -10.29
CA PRO A 939 20.81 44.28 -9.63
C PRO A 939 19.46 44.96 -9.40
N GLU A 940 18.39 44.16 -9.40
CA GLU A 940 17.09 44.64 -8.94
C GLU A 940 17.16 44.98 -7.44
N VAL A 941 16.26 45.83 -6.95
CA VAL A 941 16.20 46.17 -5.51
C VAL A 941 15.84 44.91 -4.73
N PHE A 942 16.58 44.64 -3.66
CA PHE A 942 16.39 43.46 -2.82
C PHE A 942 14.94 43.43 -2.28
N PRO A 943 14.09 42.47 -2.69
CA PRO A 943 12.67 42.53 -2.39
C PRO A 943 12.42 42.14 -0.93
N LEU A 944 11.50 42.86 -0.27
CA LEU A 944 11.25 42.73 1.18
C LEU A 944 11.05 41.27 1.63
N THR A 945 10.29 40.47 0.88
CA THR A 945 10.02 39.06 1.21
C THR A 945 11.27 38.15 1.22
N SER A 946 12.39 38.59 0.65
CA SER A 946 13.66 37.86 0.68
C SER A 946 14.51 38.24 1.89
N TYR A 947 14.10 39.20 2.71
CA TYR A 947 14.85 39.62 3.89
C TYR A 947 14.93 38.45 4.90
N ARG A 948 16.11 38.33 5.51
CA ARG A 948 16.41 37.43 6.63
C ARG A 948 17.19 38.27 7.63
N ILE A 949 16.44 38.95 8.49
CA ILE A 949 16.94 39.87 9.50
C ILE A 949 17.26 39.05 10.75
N TRP A 950 18.53 38.94 11.09
CA TRP A 950 18.97 38.47 12.41
C TRP A 950 19.25 39.68 13.30
N ILE A 951 18.98 39.51 14.60
CA ILE A 951 19.05 40.56 15.61
C ILE A 951 20.02 40.08 16.69
N GLU A 952 20.99 40.92 17.03
CA GLU A 952 22.06 40.57 17.97
C GLU A 952 21.58 40.53 19.43
N ASP A 953 22.00 39.49 20.18
CA ASP A 953 21.67 39.23 21.59
C ASP A 953 21.94 40.36 22.59
N ARG A 954 22.71 41.41 22.22
CA ARG A 954 22.94 42.59 23.07
C ARG A 954 21.82 43.65 22.96
N THR A 955 20.94 43.55 21.98
CA THR A 955 19.77 44.42 21.82
C THR A 955 18.77 44.20 22.96
N ASP A 956 17.81 45.11 23.14
CA ASP A 956 16.78 44.97 24.19
C ASP A 956 15.75 43.89 23.80
N ASP A 957 15.58 42.86 24.63
CA ASP A 957 14.66 41.74 24.37
C ASP A 957 13.24 42.20 24.04
N LYS A 958 12.75 43.26 24.70
CA LYS A 958 11.38 43.75 24.50
C LYS A 958 11.25 44.46 23.15
N LEU A 959 12.23 45.27 22.76
CA LEU A 959 12.32 45.86 21.42
C LEU A 959 12.40 44.78 20.33
N THR A 960 13.25 43.77 20.55
CA THR A 960 13.45 42.66 19.62
C THR A 960 12.17 41.86 19.41
N ASN A 961 11.47 41.47 20.49
CA ASN A 961 10.17 40.80 20.39
C ASN A 961 9.13 41.68 19.67
N GLN A 962 9.04 42.99 19.97
CA GLN A 962 8.14 43.91 19.28
C GLN A 962 8.42 44.04 17.78
N PHE A 963 9.70 44.06 17.38
CA PHE A 963 10.08 44.10 15.97
C PHE A 963 9.76 42.78 15.27
N MET A 964 10.03 41.64 15.92
CA MET A 964 9.72 40.31 15.39
C MET A 964 8.22 40.06 15.26
N ASP A 965 7.38 40.54 16.18
CA ASP A 965 5.91 40.47 16.06
C ASP A 965 5.41 41.21 14.80
N VAL A 966 6.03 42.34 14.45
CA VAL A 966 5.67 43.13 13.26
C VAL A 966 6.23 42.53 11.96
N PHE A 967 7.45 41.96 11.99
CA PHE A 967 8.19 41.51 10.81
C PHE A 967 8.50 40.00 10.83
N GLN A 968 7.60 39.18 11.37
CA GLN A 968 7.81 37.75 11.61
C GLN A 968 8.22 36.95 10.36
N SER A 969 7.70 37.30 9.18
CA SER A 969 7.97 36.58 7.92
C SER A 969 9.37 36.80 7.34
N ILE A 970 10.13 37.74 7.89
CA ILE A 970 11.47 38.13 7.41
C ILE A 970 12.53 38.21 8.52
N THR A 971 12.16 37.97 9.79
CA THR A 971 13.07 37.92 10.93
C THR A 971 13.48 36.48 11.26
N SER A 972 14.61 36.31 11.93
CA SER A 972 15.13 35.02 12.39
C SER A 972 15.75 35.16 13.77
N ILE A 973 15.47 34.19 14.66
CA ILE A 973 16.08 34.08 15.99
C ILE A 973 17.56 33.66 15.85
N GLU A 974 17.84 32.78 14.90
CA GLU A 974 19.19 32.25 14.66
C GLU A 974 19.84 32.90 13.43
N ALA A 975 21.13 33.19 13.53
CA ALA A 975 21.95 33.62 12.40
C ALA A 975 22.28 32.42 11.49
N SER A 976 22.12 32.59 10.18
CA SER A 976 22.39 31.55 9.18
C SER A 976 23.21 32.06 7.99
N ALA A 977 23.66 31.16 7.12
CA ALA A 977 24.30 31.51 5.85
C ALA A 977 23.39 32.30 4.88
N LEU A 978 22.08 32.38 5.15
CA LEU A 978 21.11 33.14 4.35
C LEU A 978 20.78 34.52 4.97
N THR A 979 21.42 34.91 6.07
CA THR A 979 21.18 36.19 6.77
C THR A 979 21.52 37.37 5.87
N THR A 980 20.53 38.22 5.60
CA THR A 980 20.68 39.38 4.72
C THR A 980 21.00 40.64 5.52
N HIS A 981 20.38 40.82 6.69
CA HIS A 981 20.60 41.95 7.57
C HIS A 981 21.00 41.47 8.96
N CYS A 982 21.96 42.16 9.58
CA CYS A 982 22.35 41.99 10.97
C CYS A 982 22.06 43.28 11.71
N VAL A 983 21.07 43.27 12.61
CA VAL A 983 20.81 44.40 13.50
C VAL A 983 21.75 44.29 14.70
N MET A 984 22.58 45.32 14.90
CA MET A 984 23.60 45.34 15.95
C MET A 984 23.44 46.55 16.89
N LYS A 985 23.87 46.35 18.13
CA LYS A 985 23.88 47.41 19.15
C LYS A 985 25.06 48.37 18.92
N THR A 986 24.79 49.67 19.01
CA THR A 986 25.79 50.74 18.86
C THR A 986 25.84 51.65 20.07
N ASP A 987 26.88 52.47 20.17
CA ASP A 987 26.93 53.60 21.10
C ASP A 987 26.00 54.75 20.63
N GLU A 988 25.96 55.83 21.42
CA GLU A 988 25.19 57.06 21.14
C GLU A 988 25.60 57.75 19.82
N ASN A 989 26.80 57.46 19.31
CA ASN A 989 27.32 58.00 18.04
C ASN A 989 27.02 57.07 16.85
N GLY A 990 26.40 55.92 17.06
CA GLY A 990 26.14 54.92 16.03
C GLY A 990 27.35 54.07 15.64
N VAL A 991 28.36 53.97 16.51
CA VAL A 991 29.55 53.13 16.35
C VAL A 991 29.31 51.75 16.96
N LEU A 992 29.69 50.69 16.25
CA LEU A 992 29.69 49.34 16.82
C LEU A 992 30.90 49.16 17.74
N VAL A 993 30.68 49.03 19.06
CA VAL A 993 31.76 48.76 20.02
C VAL A 993 31.73 47.27 20.38
N THR A 994 32.77 46.52 20.00
CA THR A 994 32.86 45.08 20.31
C THR A 994 34.28 44.52 20.18
N ASP A 995 34.65 43.63 21.12
CA ASP A 995 35.87 42.82 21.06
C ASP A 995 35.58 41.35 20.66
N ASN A 996 34.31 41.02 20.36
CA ASN A 996 33.89 39.66 20.01
C ASN A 996 34.12 39.37 18.51
N THR A 997 35.10 38.52 18.21
CA THR A 997 35.45 38.06 16.86
C THR A 997 34.25 37.52 16.07
N ASN A 998 33.27 36.87 16.73
CA ASN A 998 32.08 36.30 16.07
C ASN A 998 31.08 37.37 15.62
N LEU A 999 31.07 38.55 16.24
CA LEU A 999 30.28 39.69 15.77
C LEU A 999 30.99 40.42 14.62
N LEU A 1000 32.31 40.60 14.75
CA LEU A 1000 33.14 41.21 13.71
C LEU A 1000 33.13 40.42 12.40
N PHE A 1001 32.98 39.09 12.46
CA PHE A 1001 32.81 38.22 11.29
C PHE A 1001 31.78 38.74 10.26
N TRP A 1002 30.65 39.29 10.73
CA TRP A 1002 29.58 39.75 9.84
C TRP A 1002 29.97 40.94 8.98
N ILE A 1003 30.89 41.81 9.44
CA ILE A 1003 31.45 42.92 8.67
C ILE A 1003 32.12 42.38 7.40
N PHE A 1004 32.82 41.26 7.55
CA PHE A 1004 33.59 40.63 6.51
C PHE A 1004 32.75 39.75 5.57
N ASN A 1005 31.57 39.30 6.01
CA ASN A 1005 30.74 38.35 5.26
C ASN A 1005 29.83 39.00 4.19
N GLY A 1006 29.66 40.33 4.21
CA GLY A 1006 28.85 41.07 3.24
C GLY A 1006 27.35 41.12 3.55
N SER A 1007 26.95 40.84 4.80
CA SER A 1007 25.61 41.12 5.29
C SER A 1007 25.41 42.64 5.48
N ILE A 1008 24.16 43.11 5.37
CA ILE A 1008 23.82 44.52 5.60
C ILE A 1008 23.76 44.76 7.11
N ILE A 1009 24.72 45.51 7.65
CA ILE A 1009 24.81 45.78 9.09
C ILE A 1009 24.18 47.11 9.42
N VAL A 1010 23.19 47.09 10.31
CA VAL A 1010 22.35 48.24 10.67
C VAL A 1010 22.28 48.44 12.18
N LYS A 1011 22.10 49.70 12.59
CA LYS A 1011 21.92 50.14 13.98
C LYS A 1011 20.59 49.65 14.54
N GLU A 1012 20.53 49.33 15.84
CA GLU A 1012 19.29 48.97 16.53
C GLU A 1012 18.18 50.04 16.44
N GLN A 1013 18.54 51.32 16.22
CA GLN A 1013 17.61 52.41 15.90
C GLN A 1013 16.69 52.09 14.70
N TRP A 1014 17.15 51.28 13.74
CA TRP A 1014 16.33 50.86 12.61
C TRP A 1014 15.08 50.09 13.06
N MET A 1015 15.19 49.24 14.09
CA MET A 1015 14.04 48.51 14.64
C MET A 1015 13.06 49.46 15.32
N ILE A 1016 13.57 50.41 16.11
CA ILE A 1016 12.77 51.43 16.80
C ILE A 1016 11.95 52.24 15.79
N ASP A 1017 12.60 52.71 14.73
CA ASP A 1017 11.97 53.53 13.71
C ASP A 1017 11.00 52.72 12.83
N CYS A 1018 11.34 51.46 12.50
CA CYS A 1018 10.45 50.58 11.72
C CYS A 1018 9.20 50.13 12.49
N ILE A 1019 9.25 50.05 13.83
CA ILE A 1019 8.06 49.83 14.66
C ILE A 1019 7.12 51.05 14.59
N GLN A 1020 7.68 52.26 14.47
CA GLN A 1020 6.89 53.51 14.35
C GLN A 1020 6.36 53.75 12.93
N ASP A 1021 7.16 53.54 11.89
CA ASP A 1021 6.76 53.54 10.48
C ASP A 1021 7.35 52.34 9.74
N GLN A 1022 6.51 51.34 9.48
CA GLN A 1022 6.89 50.10 8.79
C GLN A 1022 7.46 50.34 7.38
N LYS A 1023 7.25 51.50 6.75
CA LYS A 1023 7.84 51.84 5.43
C LYS A 1023 9.35 52.06 5.49
N LEU A 1024 9.92 52.25 6.68
CA LEU A 1024 11.36 52.40 6.88
C LEU A 1024 12.13 51.07 6.76
N ILE A 1025 11.42 49.93 6.71
CA ILE A 1025 12.02 48.60 6.50
C ILE A 1025 12.71 48.44 5.14
N GLN A 1026 12.37 49.29 4.16
CA GLN A 1026 13.02 49.34 2.83
C GLN A 1026 14.02 50.51 2.71
N GLN A 1027 14.42 51.10 3.84
CA GLN A 1027 15.32 52.24 3.93
C GLN A 1027 16.50 51.95 4.86
N ASP A 1028 16.90 50.66 4.93
CA ASP A 1028 18.06 50.13 5.65
C ASP A 1028 19.34 50.95 5.42
N PHE A 1029 19.54 51.47 4.20
CA PHE A 1029 20.67 52.30 3.81
C PHE A 1029 20.85 53.59 4.64
N LYS A 1030 19.82 54.05 5.36
CA LYS A 1030 19.90 55.19 6.30
C LYS A 1030 20.48 54.81 7.67
N TYR A 1031 20.48 53.53 8.00
CA TYR A 1031 20.78 52.99 9.33
C TYR A 1031 22.06 52.17 9.37
N LEU A 1032 22.84 52.17 8.29
CA LEU A 1032 24.08 51.41 8.19
C LEU A 1032 25.07 51.77 9.30
N ILE A 1033 25.80 50.76 9.78
CA ILE A 1033 26.96 50.97 10.65
C ILE A 1033 28.17 51.29 9.78
N GLU A 1034 28.75 52.47 9.99
CA GLU A 1034 29.89 52.96 9.21
C GLU A 1034 31.24 52.66 9.87
N LYS A 1035 31.25 52.56 11.21
CA LYS A 1035 32.45 52.50 12.03
C LYS A 1035 32.34 51.44 13.12
N VAL A 1036 33.47 50.84 13.45
CA VAL A 1036 33.61 49.83 14.50
C VAL A 1036 34.80 50.17 15.39
N GLN A 1037 34.63 50.02 16.71
CA GLN A 1037 35.70 50.13 17.68
C GLN A 1037 36.04 48.74 18.22
N PHE A 1038 37.30 48.34 18.02
CA PHE A 1038 37.88 47.05 18.44
C PHE A 1038 39.17 47.31 19.21
N LYS A 1039 39.30 46.74 20.41
CA LYS A 1039 40.41 46.93 21.36
C LYS A 1039 40.79 48.39 21.59
N GLY A 1040 39.79 49.27 21.64
CA GLY A 1040 39.95 50.72 21.83
C GLY A 1040 40.41 51.50 20.59
N VAL A 1041 40.57 50.85 19.43
CA VAL A 1041 40.92 51.49 18.16
C VAL A 1041 39.68 51.59 17.27
N LEU A 1042 39.46 52.76 16.67
CA LEU A 1042 38.33 53.05 15.77
C LEU A 1042 38.72 52.78 14.31
N TYR A 1043 37.84 52.10 13.57
CA TYR A 1043 37.99 51.78 12.16
C TYR A 1043 36.75 52.24 11.37
N ASP A 1044 36.93 52.84 10.20
CA ASP A 1044 35.88 53.42 9.33
C ASP A 1044 35.74 52.70 7.98
N THR A 1045 36.07 51.41 7.98
CA THR A 1045 36.14 50.55 6.78
C THR A 1045 34.92 49.66 6.59
N VAL A 1046 33.92 49.71 7.48
CA VAL A 1046 32.77 48.78 7.48
C VAL A 1046 32.04 48.81 6.14
N LEU A 1047 31.73 50.01 5.63
CA LEU A 1047 31.09 50.16 4.31
C LEU A 1047 31.99 49.71 3.15
N GLN A 1048 33.32 49.86 3.27
CA GLN A 1048 34.28 49.43 2.25
C GLN A 1048 34.33 47.89 2.14
N TRP A 1049 34.11 47.19 3.27
CA TRP A 1049 33.94 45.74 3.29
C TRP A 1049 32.60 45.33 2.67
N SER A 1050 31.49 45.94 3.06
CA SER A 1050 30.17 45.67 2.48
C SER A 1050 30.15 45.88 0.96
N GLU A 1051 30.73 46.99 0.49
CA GLU A 1051 30.81 47.31 -0.94
C GLU A 1051 31.65 46.29 -1.73
N ALA A 1052 32.83 45.93 -1.22
CA ALA A 1052 33.71 44.95 -1.86
C ALA A 1052 33.07 43.55 -1.92
N MET A 1053 32.37 43.14 -0.85
CA MET A 1053 31.69 41.86 -0.78
C MET A 1053 30.44 41.78 -1.64
N ALA A 1054 29.69 42.88 -1.77
CA ALA A 1054 28.55 42.98 -2.67
C ALA A 1054 29.01 42.94 -4.14
N LYS A 1055 30.02 43.73 -4.52
CA LYS A 1055 30.54 43.79 -5.90
C LYS A 1055 31.31 42.53 -6.32
N GLY A 1056 31.76 41.72 -5.37
CA GLY A 1056 32.63 40.58 -5.62
C GLY A 1056 34.02 41.01 -6.09
N ASP A 1057 34.64 41.94 -5.37
CA ASP A 1057 36.03 42.34 -5.63
C ASP A 1057 37.00 41.14 -5.49
N VAL A 1058 38.22 41.28 -6.04
CA VAL A 1058 39.29 40.28 -5.84
C VAL A 1058 39.46 39.99 -4.35
N PRO A 1059 39.46 38.71 -3.91
CA PRO A 1059 39.48 38.36 -2.49
C PRO A 1059 40.69 38.96 -1.76
N TYR A 1060 40.44 39.53 -0.58
CA TYR A 1060 41.44 40.33 0.15
C TYR A 1060 42.70 39.53 0.51
N LEU A 1061 42.53 38.26 0.92
CA LEU A 1061 43.62 37.35 1.28
C LEU A 1061 44.09 36.49 0.09
N TYR A 1062 43.82 36.89 -1.16
CA TYR A 1062 44.24 36.12 -2.34
C TYR A 1062 45.77 35.95 -2.39
N GLY A 1063 46.21 34.69 -2.36
CA GLY A 1063 47.63 34.30 -2.31
C GLY A 1063 48.21 34.19 -0.90
N VAL A 1064 47.42 34.43 0.15
CA VAL A 1064 47.83 34.19 1.55
C VAL A 1064 47.65 32.71 1.91
N GLN A 1065 48.69 32.13 2.50
CA GLN A 1065 48.65 30.82 3.18
C GLN A 1065 48.69 31.07 4.67
N VAL A 1066 47.73 30.56 5.44
CA VAL A 1066 47.63 30.80 6.88
C VAL A 1066 47.94 29.52 7.65
N ALA A 1067 48.91 29.58 8.57
CA ALA A 1067 49.18 28.54 9.55
C ALA A 1067 48.78 29.03 10.95
N ILE A 1068 48.26 28.13 11.79
CA ILE A 1068 47.89 28.44 13.18
C ILE A 1068 48.89 27.77 14.12
N ALA A 1069 49.70 28.59 14.78
CA ALA A 1069 50.71 28.22 15.77
C ALA A 1069 50.26 28.67 17.17
N MET A 1070 49.14 28.09 17.63
CA MET A 1070 48.48 28.40 18.90
C MET A 1070 48.20 27.11 19.67
N LYS A 1071 48.45 27.09 20.99
CA LYS A 1071 48.13 25.93 21.85
C LYS A 1071 46.63 25.72 22.03
N ALA A 1072 45.85 26.81 22.01
CA ALA A 1072 44.39 26.80 22.05
C ALA A 1072 43.86 27.94 21.18
N CYS A 1073 42.83 27.67 20.37
CA CYS A 1073 42.23 28.64 19.45
C CYS A 1073 40.70 28.53 19.52
N SER A 1074 40.07 29.29 20.42
CA SER A 1074 38.61 29.23 20.65
C SER A 1074 37.78 29.63 19.42
N ASN A 1075 38.30 30.55 18.60
CA ASN A 1075 37.59 31.11 17.44
C ASN A 1075 37.96 30.41 16.12
N ILE A 1076 38.47 29.17 16.17
CA ILE A 1076 39.00 28.45 14.99
C ILE A 1076 38.00 28.35 13.84
N VAL A 1077 36.72 28.11 14.11
CA VAL A 1077 35.67 28.02 13.08
C VAL A 1077 35.48 29.35 12.36
N THR A 1078 35.37 30.43 13.13
CA THR A 1078 35.18 31.80 12.64
C THR A 1078 36.40 32.30 11.86
N LEU A 1079 37.60 32.04 12.36
CA LEU A 1079 38.86 32.38 11.69
C LEU A 1079 39.01 31.58 10.39
N SER A 1080 38.74 30.27 10.40
CA SER A 1080 38.76 29.43 9.19
C SER A 1080 37.81 29.99 8.13
N ALA A 1081 36.54 30.24 8.49
CA ALA A 1081 35.55 30.80 7.58
C ALA A 1081 35.97 32.17 7.00
N LEU A 1082 36.50 33.07 7.84
CA LEU A 1082 37.00 34.39 7.43
C LEU A 1082 38.18 34.24 6.45
N ILE A 1083 39.16 33.39 6.76
CA ILE A 1083 40.33 33.14 5.90
C ILE A 1083 39.87 32.63 4.53
N THR A 1084 39.03 31.59 4.50
CA THR A 1084 38.58 30.96 3.25
C THR A 1084 37.66 31.87 2.43
N ASN A 1085 36.75 32.61 3.07
CA ASN A 1085 35.82 33.50 2.37
C ASN A 1085 36.53 34.68 1.69
N HIS A 1086 37.72 35.06 2.16
CA HIS A 1086 38.58 36.06 1.52
C HIS A 1086 39.71 35.48 0.68
N GLY A 1087 39.64 34.20 0.29
CA GLY A 1087 40.56 33.58 -0.67
C GLY A 1087 41.95 33.25 -0.12
N GLY A 1088 42.12 33.30 1.20
CA GLY A 1088 43.27 32.70 1.88
C GLY A 1088 43.08 31.19 2.01
N ILE A 1089 44.19 30.47 2.12
CA ILE A 1089 44.19 29.02 2.33
C ILE A 1089 44.66 28.74 3.76
N LEU A 1090 43.80 28.13 4.58
CA LEU A 1090 44.18 27.63 5.89
C LEU A 1090 44.93 26.30 5.71
N LEU A 1091 46.15 26.22 6.24
CA LEU A 1091 47.00 25.04 6.17
C LEU A 1091 46.71 24.08 7.33
N ASP A 1092 46.74 22.78 7.04
CA ASP A 1092 46.65 21.68 8.01
C ASP A 1092 47.97 21.47 8.77
N GLN A 1093 49.09 21.89 8.17
CA GLN A 1093 50.46 21.74 8.69
C GLN A 1093 51.24 23.05 8.56
N PHE A 1094 52.30 23.20 9.36
CA PHE A 1094 53.16 24.38 9.28
C PHE A 1094 53.94 24.38 7.94
N PRO A 1095 53.96 25.49 7.18
CA PRO A 1095 54.46 25.50 5.81
C PRO A 1095 55.97 25.31 5.71
N ASP A 1096 56.41 24.35 4.89
CA ASP A 1096 57.80 24.26 4.47
C ASP A 1096 58.09 25.29 3.36
N LYS A 1097 59.07 26.15 3.61
CA LYS A 1097 59.55 27.18 2.69
C LYS A 1097 60.02 26.64 1.34
N SER A 1098 60.42 25.36 1.24
CA SER A 1098 60.85 24.72 -0.01
C SER A 1098 59.76 24.70 -1.11
N ASN A 1099 58.49 24.72 -0.69
CA ASN A 1099 57.30 24.62 -1.55
C ASN A 1099 56.83 25.96 -2.13
N TYR A 1100 57.49 27.07 -1.79
CA TYR A 1100 57.07 28.43 -2.16
C TYR A 1100 58.16 29.18 -2.92
N ASN A 1101 57.77 30.01 -3.88
CA ASN A 1101 58.74 30.79 -4.66
C ASN A 1101 59.28 31.97 -3.84
N SER A 1102 60.61 32.08 -3.77
CA SER A 1102 61.28 33.17 -3.06
C SER A 1102 60.94 34.53 -3.68
N GLY A 1103 60.48 35.47 -2.86
CA GLY A 1103 60.08 36.81 -3.31
C GLY A 1103 58.64 36.91 -3.84
N SER A 1104 57.86 35.82 -3.81
CA SER A 1104 56.41 35.89 -3.99
C SER A 1104 55.73 36.63 -2.84
N HIS A 1105 54.55 37.19 -3.09
CA HIS A 1105 53.73 37.92 -2.12
C HIS A 1105 52.24 37.90 -2.52
N PRO A 1106 51.30 38.03 -1.57
CA PRO A 1106 49.86 38.06 -1.88
C PRO A 1106 49.48 39.26 -2.75
N TYR A 1107 48.49 39.10 -3.64
CA TYR A 1107 48.17 40.11 -4.65
C TYR A 1107 47.72 41.46 -4.07
N MET A 1108 46.97 41.46 -2.97
CA MET A 1108 46.54 42.68 -2.26
C MET A 1108 47.58 43.21 -1.26
N HIS A 1109 48.66 42.46 -1.03
CA HIS A 1109 49.62 42.71 0.04
C HIS A 1109 51.06 42.52 -0.45
N SER A 1110 51.44 43.18 -1.54
CA SER A 1110 52.78 43.09 -2.17
C SER A 1110 53.97 43.50 -1.26
N HIS A 1111 53.68 43.98 -0.04
CA HIS A 1111 54.64 44.38 0.98
C HIS A 1111 54.79 43.36 2.12
N LEU A 1112 54.05 42.25 2.09
CA LEU A 1112 54.03 41.20 3.12
C LEU A 1112 54.44 39.85 2.52
N GLY A 1113 54.99 38.97 3.36
CA GLY A 1113 55.29 37.59 3.00
C GLY A 1113 54.00 36.75 2.91
N PRO A 1114 53.90 35.79 1.98
CA PRO A 1114 52.66 35.05 1.72
C PRO A 1114 52.29 34.04 2.80
N LEU A 1115 53.21 33.69 3.71
CA LEU A 1115 52.97 32.74 4.79
C LEU A 1115 52.58 33.48 6.07
N PHE A 1116 51.28 33.64 6.29
CA PHE A 1116 50.75 34.25 7.50
C PHE A 1116 50.74 33.21 8.64
N VAL A 1117 51.26 33.56 9.81
CA VAL A 1117 51.25 32.68 10.99
C VAL A 1117 50.49 33.37 12.11
N LEU A 1118 49.34 32.79 12.47
CA LEU A 1118 48.54 33.22 13.62
C LEU A 1118 49.09 32.55 14.88
N HIS A 1119 49.42 33.32 15.92
CA HIS A 1119 50.03 32.79 17.13
C HIS A 1119 49.42 33.35 18.43
N ASP A 1120 49.63 32.60 19.52
CA ASP A 1120 49.22 32.98 20.88
C ASP A 1120 50.23 33.89 21.59
N GLY A 1121 51.46 33.94 21.08
CA GLY A 1121 52.59 34.65 21.71
C GLY A 1121 53.33 33.81 22.75
N GLU A 1122 52.87 32.60 23.04
CA GLU A 1122 53.58 31.60 23.86
C GLU A 1122 54.47 30.67 23.01
N THR A 1123 54.17 30.56 21.72
CA THR A 1123 54.88 29.69 20.77
C THR A 1123 56.15 30.39 20.22
N ASP A 1124 57.32 29.74 20.33
CA ASP A 1124 58.59 30.32 19.83
C ASP A 1124 58.65 30.33 18.29
N LEU A 1125 58.49 31.52 17.72
CA LEU A 1125 58.58 31.80 16.29
C LEU A 1125 59.80 32.68 15.93
N SER A 1126 60.79 32.77 16.82
CA SER A 1126 62.00 33.61 16.66
C SER A 1126 62.72 33.42 15.32
N LYS A 1127 62.72 32.19 14.80
CA LYS A 1127 63.35 31.83 13.50
C LYS A 1127 62.65 32.45 12.29
N PHE A 1128 61.36 32.75 12.38
CA PHE A 1128 60.55 33.24 11.26
C PHE A 1128 60.41 34.77 11.26
N LYS A 1129 60.61 35.44 12.40
CA LYS A 1129 60.39 36.88 12.58
C LYS A 1129 61.21 37.79 11.65
N ASN A 1130 62.36 37.32 11.18
CA ASN A 1130 63.24 38.05 10.26
C ASN A 1130 63.18 37.52 8.81
N ASP A 1131 62.37 36.50 8.53
CA ASP A 1131 62.24 35.90 7.21
C ASP A 1131 61.09 36.56 6.43
N LYS A 1132 61.42 37.25 5.33
CA LYS A 1132 60.46 38.01 4.51
C LYS A 1132 59.36 37.16 3.86
N MET A 1133 59.46 35.83 3.88
CA MET A 1133 58.38 34.94 3.46
C MET A 1133 57.23 34.84 4.48
N PHE A 1134 57.50 35.14 5.75
CA PHE A 1134 56.56 34.97 6.85
C PHE A 1134 56.02 36.32 7.34
N THR A 1135 54.73 36.36 7.66
CA THR A 1135 54.07 37.50 8.31
C THR A 1135 53.39 36.99 9.59
N LEU A 1136 53.83 37.47 10.75
CA LEU A 1136 53.36 36.99 12.05
C LEU A 1136 52.25 37.90 12.59
N PHE A 1137 51.18 37.31 13.13
CA PHE A 1137 50.09 38.03 13.80
C PHE A 1137 49.63 37.26 15.04
N THR A 1138 49.27 37.96 16.12
CA THR A 1138 48.28 37.44 17.07
C THR A 1138 46.87 37.49 16.46
N GLU A 1139 45.91 36.72 17.00
CA GLU A 1139 44.49 36.80 16.55
C GLU A 1139 43.99 38.24 16.52
N GLY A 1140 44.28 39.02 17.58
CA GLY A 1140 43.88 40.43 17.66
C GLY A 1140 44.52 41.31 16.58
N GLU A 1141 45.80 41.11 16.26
CA GLU A 1141 46.48 41.87 15.21
C GLU A 1141 45.98 41.49 13.81
N PHE A 1142 45.60 40.22 13.59
CA PHE A 1142 45.00 39.77 12.34
C PHE A 1142 43.60 40.35 12.13
N ILE A 1143 42.74 40.36 13.16
CA ILE A 1143 41.44 41.03 13.09
C ILE A 1143 41.62 42.55 12.89
N ALA A 1144 42.57 43.20 13.58
CA ALA A 1144 42.90 44.60 13.35
C ALA A 1144 43.50 44.88 11.94
N PHE A 1145 44.17 43.91 11.33
CA PHE A 1145 44.64 43.98 9.94
C PHE A 1145 43.47 43.89 8.95
N MET A 1146 42.52 42.98 9.16
CA MET A 1146 41.27 42.90 8.38
C MET A 1146 40.45 44.20 8.54
N LEU A 1147 40.29 44.71 9.75
CA LEU A 1147 39.56 45.97 10.02
C LEU A 1147 40.24 47.21 9.43
N ARG A 1148 41.57 47.24 9.27
CA ARG A 1148 42.24 48.34 8.55
C ARG A 1148 41.99 48.32 7.04
N ARG A 1149 41.76 47.15 6.46
CA ARG A 1149 41.61 46.95 5.00
C ARG A 1149 42.74 47.60 4.17
N ASP A 1150 43.97 47.62 4.71
CA ASP A 1150 45.15 48.17 4.04
C ASP A 1150 45.51 47.35 2.79
N ILE A 1151 45.41 47.98 1.61
CA ILE A 1151 45.71 47.35 0.31
C ILE A 1151 46.96 47.97 -0.30
N LYS A 1152 47.95 47.13 -0.65
CA LYS A 1152 49.02 47.47 -1.59
C LYS A 1152 49.04 46.39 -2.67
N LYS A 1153 48.40 46.70 -3.81
CA LYS A 1153 48.29 45.77 -4.93
C LYS A 1153 49.66 45.48 -5.53
N ASP A 1154 49.86 44.26 -5.99
CA ASP A 1154 50.96 43.90 -6.88
C ASP A 1154 50.72 44.51 -8.25
N SER A 1155 51.64 45.35 -8.73
CA SER A 1155 51.62 45.97 -10.05
C SER A 1155 52.74 45.46 -10.96
N SER A 1156 53.34 44.32 -10.65
CA SER A 1156 54.35 43.67 -11.49
C SER A 1156 53.73 43.12 -12.78
N GLU A 1157 54.48 43.19 -13.89
CA GLU A 1157 54.01 42.72 -15.21
C GLU A 1157 53.87 41.19 -15.27
N ASN A 1158 54.65 40.48 -14.47
CA ASN A 1158 54.57 39.02 -14.31
C ASN A 1158 54.66 38.66 -12.82
N PRO A 1159 53.52 38.64 -12.09
CA PRO A 1159 53.48 38.26 -10.68
C PRO A 1159 54.12 36.89 -10.41
N ILE A 1160 54.95 36.81 -9.37
CA ILE A 1160 55.57 35.54 -8.95
C ILE A 1160 54.51 34.71 -8.22
N CYS A 1161 54.12 33.56 -8.78
CA CYS A 1161 53.19 32.64 -8.14
C CYS A 1161 53.70 32.23 -6.75
N VAL A 1162 52.82 32.20 -5.75
CA VAL A 1162 53.19 31.87 -4.36
C VAL A 1162 53.66 30.42 -4.23
N LEU A 1163 52.90 29.48 -4.80
CA LEU A 1163 53.26 28.06 -4.83
C LEU A 1163 54.28 27.79 -5.93
N ARG A 1164 55.24 26.92 -5.62
CA ARG A 1164 56.14 26.34 -6.61
C ARG A 1164 55.36 25.29 -7.41
N GLU A 1165 55.35 25.40 -8.74
CA GLU A 1165 54.78 24.35 -9.59
C GLU A 1165 55.57 23.06 -9.36
N GLN A 1166 54.88 21.97 -9.04
CA GLN A 1166 55.46 20.63 -9.06
C GLN A 1166 55.49 20.17 -10.53
N GLU A 1167 56.66 19.71 -10.99
CA GLU A 1167 56.89 19.18 -12.36
C GLU A 1167 56.08 17.91 -12.64
#